data_AF-A0A927S4B7-F1
#
_entry.id   AF-A0A927S4B7-F1
#
_cell.length_a   1.000
_cell.length_b   1.000
_cell.length_c   1.000
_cell.angle_alpha   90.00
_cell.angle_beta   90.00
_cell.angle_gamma   90.00
#
_symmetry.space_group_name_H-M   'P 1'
#
loop_
_entity.id
_entity.type
_entity.pdbx_description
1 polymer ?
#
loop_
_entity_poly.entity_id
_entity_poly.type
_entity_poly.pdbx_seq_one_letter_code
_entity_poly.pdbx_strand_id
1 'polypeptide(L)'
;MQVRKRNGNIVGFDREFIVRAVTLAAAAAGEQDEAAVQRVTDAVEEKVGGRGEEIVDIETIQDKVEEALFEQGRFQTVRAYILYRMDKEKHRSRVSWKEGLLKREFLSAYKHSPTPMGELGSFVYSRTYSRFLPEMNRREFWWETVRRAVEYNCSLAPTSREEAEKLYDNVFNLRQFLSGRTLWVGETQVSEAYPMANYNCAFEVIDDFSAYHDLFYLLMVGSGVGVRVLKSDAEKLPKIRTDVKIVHRAYDPCPREQRLEFTGLNFSGDTATLSIGDSKEGWAQAISHYFSILTNQQYSKIRKIEVEYDSIRPRGERLKVFGGTASGYESMMTMLDKIHHVIEAAGIRDGSTRTRLRPIDLLDIANIIGENVVSGGVRRTSEIGLIDQDDTECIQAKSNLYRQIGGRWEIDKSIAHRQMSNNSIFYRKKPTREQLRWHIRQMRYSGEPGWINEEAGLKRRPNFCGCNPCGEILLDSHGLCNLTTVNVMAFVKDGVLDEAGLLDAQRMSARAGMRMTFRELEMHAWNAVQQRDRLLGCSLTGWQDMVNAVGLDREGQAALLEKMRAAAHDAAHKMADQFGVNAPILVTTVKPEGTLSLLPTVSSGIHYSHAPYYVRRIRISATDPLCRVCEELGYPVYPEVGQDAATCRTKVVEFPVKAPAGRVKADASAIEQLENYRMFMKHYVDHNCSITIHVRDHEWEDVEEWVWNNWDDVVALSFLSYDENFYELLPYEAIDEAEYLSRKAAMKPFNPALISKYEREETELDIGASECVNGVCPVR
;
A
#
# COMPACT_ATOMS: atom_id res chain seq x y z
N MET A 1 30.34 -38.09 -21.03
CA MET A 1 29.52 -37.36 -20.05
C MET A 1 28.15 -38.01 -19.95
N GLN A 2 27.72 -38.32 -18.73
CA GLN A 2 26.39 -38.87 -18.47
C GLN A 2 25.50 -37.82 -17.79
N VAL A 3 24.19 -37.96 -17.95
CA VAL A 3 23.19 -37.05 -17.39
C VAL A 3 22.33 -37.80 -16.39
N ARG A 4 22.31 -37.35 -15.14
CA ARG A 4 21.36 -37.83 -14.14
C ARG A 4 20.01 -37.13 -14.36
N LYS A 5 19.02 -37.90 -14.81
CA LYS A 5 17.64 -37.43 -14.94
C LYS A 5 16.99 -37.27 -13.55
N ARG A 6 15.94 -36.45 -13.46
CA ARG A 6 15.22 -36.16 -12.20
C ARG A 6 14.62 -37.41 -11.51
N ASN A 7 14.48 -38.53 -12.21
CA ASN A 7 14.02 -39.81 -11.66
C ASN A 7 15.17 -40.72 -11.15
N GLY A 8 16.40 -40.20 -11.10
CA GLY A 8 17.59 -40.94 -10.67
C GLY A 8 18.27 -41.75 -11.79
N ASN A 9 17.63 -41.91 -12.96
CA ASN A 9 18.22 -42.66 -14.07
C ASN A 9 19.37 -41.89 -14.70
N ILE A 10 20.47 -42.57 -14.97
CA ILE A 10 21.63 -42.02 -15.65
C ILE A 10 21.54 -42.41 -17.13
N VAL A 11 21.64 -41.42 -18.02
CA VAL A 11 21.63 -41.61 -19.48
C VAL A 11 22.85 -40.97 -20.12
N GLY A 12 23.18 -41.32 -21.36
CA GLY A 12 24.17 -40.57 -22.13
C GLY A 12 23.71 -39.13 -22.40
N PHE A 13 24.64 -38.18 -22.38
CA PHE A 13 24.37 -36.83 -22.86
C PHE A 13 24.06 -36.86 -24.37
N ASP A 14 22.97 -36.20 -24.76
CA ASP A 14 22.55 -36.09 -26.16
C ASP A 14 22.14 -34.64 -26.45
N ARG A 15 22.91 -34.00 -27.32
CA ARG A 15 22.76 -32.58 -27.72
C ARG A 15 21.43 -32.30 -28.39
N GLU A 16 20.82 -33.27 -29.05
CA GLU A 16 19.57 -33.11 -29.79
C GLU A 16 18.41 -32.72 -28.85
N PHE A 17 18.49 -33.07 -27.57
CA PHE A 17 17.51 -32.60 -26.58
C PHE A 17 17.60 -31.10 -26.32
N ILE A 18 18.81 -30.54 -26.32
CA ILE A 18 19.04 -29.09 -26.14
C ILE A 18 18.56 -28.35 -27.40
N VAL A 19 18.99 -28.82 -28.59
CA VAL A 19 18.58 -28.24 -29.88
C VAL A 19 17.06 -28.16 -29.99
N ARG A 20 16.36 -29.26 -29.71
CA ARG A 20 14.88 -29.29 -29.75
C ARG A 20 14.25 -28.34 -28.75
N ALA A 21 14.75 -28.30 -27.52
CA ALA A 21 14.17 -27.47 -26.47
C ALA A 21 14.37 -25.97 -26.75
N VAL A 22 15.55 -25.58 -27.23
CA VAL A 22 15.86 -24.20 -27.64
C VAL A 22 15.07 -23.80 -28.89
N THR A 23 14.94 -24.70 -29.88
CA THR A 23 14.12 -24.45 -31.09
C THR A 23 12.66 -24.18 -30.74
N LEU A 24 12.07 -24.98 -29.85
CA LEU A 24 10.69 -24.80 -29.41
C LEU A 24 10.50 -23.47 -28.65
N ALA A 25 11.47 -23.11 -27.81
CA ALA A 25 11.44 -21.83 -27.11
C ALA A 25 11.58 -20.64 -28.07
N ALA A 26 12.46 -20.73 -29.07
CA ALA A 26 12.66 -19.68 -30.06
C ALA A 26 11.40 -19.49 -30.90
N ALA A 27 10.78 -20.59 -31.35
CA ALA A 27 9.52 -20.56 -32.06
C ALA A 27 8.39 -19.93 -31.24
N ALA A 28 8.31 -20.24 -29.94
CA ALA A 28 7.33 -19.62 -29.02
C ALA A 28 7.59 -18.12 -28.79
N ALA A 29 8.85 -17.69 -28.90
CA ALA A 29 9.26 -16.29 -28.83
C ALA A 29 9.11 -15.54 -30.16
N GLY A 30 8.69 -16.21 -31.25
CA GLY A 30 8.63 -15.63 -32.60
C GLY A 30 10.00 -15.46 -33.25
N GLU A 31 11.05 -16.06 -32.70
CA GLU A 31 12.41 -16.06 -33.23
C GLU A 31 12.66 -17.36 -34.02
N GLN A 32 12.94 -17.26 -35.33
CA GLN A 32 13.34 -18.42 -36.15
C GLN A 32 14.74 -18.19 -36.72
N ASP A 33 15.76 -18.51 -35.92
CA ASP A 33 17.18 -18.43 -36.31
C ASP A 33 17.89 -19.73 -35.91
N GLU A 34 17.93 -20.68 -36.84
CA GLU A 34 18.57 -21.99 -36.65
C GLU A 34 20.08 -21.87 -36.35
N ALA A 35 20.75 -20.90 -36.98
CA ALA A 35 22.18 -20.68 -36.76
C ALA A 35 22.46 -20.25 -35.31
N ALA A 36 21.49 -19.62 -34.65
CA ALA A 36 21.64 -19.23 -33.27
C ALA A 36 21.21 -20.29 -32.26
N VAL A 37 20.22 -21.13 -32.58
CA VAL A 37 19.96 -22.34 -31.79
C VAL A 37 21.23 -23.18 -31.70
N GLN A 38 21.96 -23.26 -32.81
CA GLN A 38 23.23 -23.97 -32.88
C GLN A 38 24.30 -23.30 -32.00
N ARG A 39 24.51 -21.98 -32.13
CA ARG A 39 25.45 -21.23 -31.26
C ARG A 39 25.14 -21.39 -29.78
N VAL A 40 23.88 -21.37 -29.38
CA VAL A 40 23.45 -21.59 -28.00
C VAL A 40 23.80 -23.00 -27.55
N THR A 41 23.47 -24.00 -28.37
CA THR A 41 23.75 -25.40 -28.06
C THR A 41 25.24 -25.64 -27.88
N ASP A 42 26.07 -25.08 -28.75
CA ASP A 42 27.53 -25.23 -28.69
C ASP A 42 28.10 -24.56 -27.42
N ALA A 43 27.60 -23.37 -27.04
CA ALA A 43 27.97 -22.71 -25.79
C ALA A 43 27.55 -23.52 -24.55
N VAL A 44 26.42 -24.22 -24.59
CA VAL A 44 26.00 -25.11 -23.50
C VAL A 44 26.92 -26.32 -23.41
N GLU A 45 27.28 -26.94 -24.54
CA GLU A 45 28.22 -28.08 -24.56
C GLU A 45 29.58 -27.69 -23.99
N GLU A 46 30.12 -26.52 -24.36
CA GLU A 46 31.38 -26.02 -23.82
C GLU A 46 31.30 -25.81 -22.30
N LYS A 47 30.23 -25.17 -21.82
CA LYS A 47 30.02 -24.90 -20.39
C LYS A 47 29.80 -26.14 -19.54
N VAL A 48 29.14 -27.15 -20.10
CA VAL A 48 28.91 -28.42 -19.39
C VAL A 48 30.18 -29.28 -19.44
N GLY A 49 30.89 -29.30 -20.58
CA GLY A 49 32.14 -30.03 -20.76
C GLY A 49 33.32 -29.47 -19.95
N GLY A 50 33.40 -28.15 -19.79
CA GLY A 50 34.46 -27.46 -19.02
C GLY A 50 34.46 -27.75 -17.51
N ARG A 51 33.44 -28.44 -16.98
CA ARG A 51 33.34 -28.79 -15.56
C ARG A 51 34.14 -30.04 -15.16
N GLY A 52 34.52 -30.88 -16.11
CA GLY A 52 35.25 -32.13 -15.84
C GLY A 52 34.45 -33.18 -15.04
N GLU A 53 33.13 -33.01 -14.91
CA GLU A 53 32.24 -33.93 -14.20
C GLU A 53 31.84 -35.11 -15.10
N GLU A 54 31.95 -36.34 -14.59
CA GLU A 54 31.59 -37.55 -15.35
C GLU A 54 30.06 -37.73 -15.48
N ILE A 55 29.31 -37.25 -14.48
CA ILE A 55 27.84 -37.26 -14.39
C ILE A 55 27.35 -35.86 -14.01
N VAL A 56 26.47 -35.28 -14.82
CA VAL A 56 25.87 -33.95 -14.60
C VAL A 56 24.36 -34.08 -14.37
N ASP A 57 23.82 -33.36 -13.40
CA ASP A 57 22.37 -33.33 -13.17
C ASP A 57 21.63 -32.56 -14.29
N ILE A 58 20.45 -33.03 -14.68
CA ILE A 58 19.66 -32.41 -15.76
C ILE A 58 19.31 -30.93 -15.47
N GLU A 59 19.18 -30.53 -14.20
CA GLU A 59 18.96 -29.13 -13.83
C GLU A 59 20.15 -28.26 -14.20
N THR A 60 21.36 -28.74 -13.95
CA THR A 60 22.59 -28.03 -14.30
C THR A 60 22.66 -27.78 -15.81
N ILE A 61 22.22 -28.73 -16.63
CA ILE A 61 22.16 -28.54 -18.09
C ILE A 61 21.12 -27.49 -18.46
N GLN A 62 19.94 -27.52 -17.84
CA GLN A 62 18.89 -26.54 -18.10
C GLN A 62 19.30 -25.11 -17.69
N ASP A 63 19.97 -24.96 -16.55
CA ASP A 63 20.52 -23.68 -16.10
C ASP A 63 21.56 -23.15 -17.10
N LYS A 64 22.39 -24.04 -17.67
CA LYS A 64 23.36 -23.64 -18.71
C LYS A 64 22.70 -23.25 -20.02
N VAL A 65 21.57 -23.86 -20.38
CA VAL A 65 20.77 -23.43 -21.54
C VAL A 65 20.23 -22.02 -21.34
N GLU A 66 19.73 -21.70 -20.15
CA GLU A 66 19.25 -20.35 -19.82
C GLU A 66 20.39 -19.33 -19.85
N GLU A 67 21.53 -19.65 -19.24
CA GLU A 67 22.72 -18.81 -19.22
C GLU A 67 23.26 -18.53 -20.63
N ALA A 68 23.35 -19.57 -21.48
CA ALA A 68 23.83 -19.44 -22.86
C ALA A 68 22.88 -18.61 -23.74
N LEU A 69 21.56 -18.81 -23.58
CA LEU A 69 20.57 -17.99 -24.28
C LEU A 69 20.63 -16.52 -23.83
N PHE A 70 20.91 -16.27 -22.55
CA PHE A 70 21.02 -14.92 -22.00
C PHE A 70 22.26 -14.19 -22.49
N GLU A 71 23.43 -14.84 -22.46
CA GLU A 71 24.70 -14.26 -22.95
C GLU A 71 24.67 -13.94 -24.45
N GLN A 72 23.92 -14.72 -25.23
CA GLN A 72 23.74 -14.45 -26.66
C GLN A 72 22.66 -13.40 -26.96
N GLY A 73 22.12 -12.72 -25.93
CA GLY A 73 21.15 -11.64 -26.08
C GLY A 73 19.76 -12.10 -26.54
N ARG A 74 19.44 -13.40 -26.44
CA ARG A 74 18.14 -13.96 -26.86
C ARG A 74 17.11 -13.90 -25.74
N PHE A 75 16.85 -12.70 -25.25
CA PHE A 75 16.05 -12.49 -24.04
C PHE A 75 14.61 -13.00 -24.15
N GLN A 76 13.98 -12.92 -25.33
CA GLN A 76 12.62 -13.45 -25.53
C GLN A 76 12.62 -14.99 -25.54
N THR A 77 13.61 -15.60 -26.19
CA THR A 77 13.80 -17.06 -26.19
C THR A 77 14.16 -17.61 -24.81
N VAL A 78 15.04 -16.95 -24.05
CA VAL A 78 15.31 -17.28 -22.61
C VAL A 78 14.00 -17.32 -21.84
N ARG A 79 13.20 -16.26 -21.95
CA ARG A 79 11.96 -16.12 -21.20
C ARG A 79 10.95 -17.21 -21.57
N ALA A 80 10.79 -17.49 -22.86
CA ALA A 80 9.93 -18.58 -23.34
C ALA A 80 10.40 -19.95 -22.85
N TYR A 81 11.72 -20.20 -22.88
CA TYR A 81 12.34 -21.44 -22.40
C TYR A 81 12.09 -21.66 -20.91
N ILE A 82 12.32 -20.63 -20.08
CA ILE A 82 12.08 -20.64 -18.64
C ILE A 82 10.60 -20.94 -18.36
N LEU A 83 9.68 -20.22 -19.01
CA LEU A 83 8.23 -20.43 -18.82
C LEU A 83 7.81 -21.88 -19.16
N TYR A 84 8.39 -22.47 -20.21
CA TYR A 84 8.12 -23.85 -20.61
C TYR A 84 8.71 -24.88 -19.62
N ARG A 85 9.95 -24.68 -19.15
CA ARG A 85 10.59 -25.51 -18.11
C ARG A 85 9.73 -25.55 -16.85
N MET A 86 9.28 -24.37 -16.40
CA MET A 86 8.43 -24.22 -15.22
C MET A 86 7.05 -24.88 -15.39
N ASP A 87 6.47 -24.87 -16.60
CA ASP A 87 5.22 -25.55 -16.89
C ASP A 87 5.34 -27.09 -16.79
N LYS A 88 6.44 -27.64 -17.33
CA LYS A 88 6.74 -29.08 -17.20
C LYS A 88 7.00 -29.50 -15.76
N GLU A 89 7.52 -28.59 -14.93
CA GLU A 89 7.72 -28.80 -13.50
C GLU A 89 6.38 -28.79 -12.74
N LYS A 90 5.49 -27.83 -13.06
CA LYS A 90 4.12 -27.76 -12.53
C LYS A 90 3.31 -29.02 -12.83
N HIS A 91 3.36 -29.53 -14.06
CA HIS A 91 2.67 -30.76 -14.44
C HIS A 91 3.16 -32.02 -13.70
N ARG A 92 4.33 -31.95 -13.08
CA ARG A 92 4.94 -33.05 -12.32
C ARG A 92 4.77 -32.87 -10.80
N SER A 93 4.65 -31.63 -10.32
CA SER A 93 4.17 -31.32 -8.97
C SER A 93 2.66 -31.64 -8.88
N ARG A 94 2.19 -32.23 -7.78
CA ARG A 94 0.79 -32.67 -7.58
C ARG A 94 -0.20 -31.50 -7.40
N VAL A 95 0.02 -30.35 -8.03
CA VAL A 95 -0.90 -29.21 -7.97
C VAL A 95 -1.92 -29.38 -9.10
N SER A 96 -3.10 -29.89 -8.78
CA SER A 96 -4.19 -29.94 -9.75
C SER A 96 -4.64 -28.51 -10.08
N TRP A 97 -4.69 -28.18 -11.36
CA TRP A 97 -5.27 -26.91 -11.79
C TRP A 97 -6.76 -26.92 -11.48
N LYS A 98 -7.21 -26.01 -10.60
CA LYS A 98 -8.63 -25.75 -10.37
C LYS A 98 -9.12 -24.74 -11.40
N GLU A 99 -10.07 -25.14 -12.24
CA GLU A 99 -10.75 -24.19 -13.13
C GLU A 99 -11.61 -23.22 -12.31
N GLY A 100 -11.44 -21.93 -12.58
CA GLY A 100 -12.30 -20.86 -12.07
C GLY A 100 -13.15 -20.26 -13.18
N LEU A 101 -13.59 -19.02 -12.98
CA LEU A 101 -14.39 -18.28 -13.96
C LEU A 101 -13.58 -17.98 -15.22
N LEU A 102 -12.27 -17.76 -15.08
CA LEU A 102 -11.33 -17.55 -16.18
C LEU A 102 -10.73 -18.88 -16.61
N LYS A 103 -11.20 -19.38 -17.76
CA LYS A 103 -10.78 -20.69 -18.28
C LYS A 103 -9.33 -20.69 -18.76
N ARG A 104 -8.71 -21.87 -18.77
CA ARG A 104 -7.33 -22.06 -19.27
C ARG A 104 -7.15 -21.57 -20.70
N GLU A 105 -8.14 -21.82 -21.55
CA GLU A 105 -8.15 -21.42 -22.96
C GLU A 105 -7.96 -19.91 -23.11
N PHE A 106 -8.70 -19.12 -22.32
CA PHE A 106 -8.60 -17.66 -22.29
C PHE A 106 -7.24 -17.21 -21.74
N LEU A 107 -6.82 -17.76 -20.59
CA LEU A 107 -5.59 -17.37 -19.91
C LEU A 107 -4.31 -17.73 -20.69
N SER A 108 -4.39 -18.70 -21.62
CA SER A 108 -3.24 -19.16 -22.40
C SER A 108 -2.60 -18.04 -23.23
N ALA A 109 -3.38 -17.08 -23.72
CA ALA A 109 -2.87 -15.94 -24.47
C ALA A 109 -1.97 -15.03 -23.60
N TYR A 110 -2.36 -14.83 -22.34
CA TYR A 110 -1.67 -13.93 -21.41
C TYR A 110 -0.46 -14.57 -20.75
N LYS A 111 -0.53 -15.88 -20.49
CA LYS A 111 0.56 -16.65 -19.86
C LYS A 111 1.90 -16.54 -20.61
N HIS A 112 1.84 -16.49 -21.95
CA HIS A 112 2.99 -16.40 -22.83
C HIS A 112 3.28 -14.99 -23.33
N SER A 113 2.39 -14.05 -23.03
CA SER A 113 2.58 -12.65 -23.41
C SER A 113 3.70 -12.00 -22.57
N PRO A 114 4.45 -11.05 -23.15
CA PRO A 114 5.36 -10.24 -22.38
C PRO A 114 4.59 -9.45 -21.30
N THR A 115 5.32 -9.04 -20.26
CA THR A 115 4.72 -8.17 -19.25
C THR A 115 4.49 -6.80 -19.89
N PRO A 116 3.35 -6.15 -19.65
CA PRO A 116 3.10 -4.80 -20.16
C PRO A 116 3.86 -3.72 -19.37
N MET A 117 4.54 -4.11 -18.28
CA MET A 117 5.32 -3.20 -17.44
C MET A 117 6.76 -3.05 -17.95
N GLY A 118 7.31 -1.84 -17.83
CA GLY A 118 8.75 -1.62 -17.91
C GLY A 118 9.49 -2.16 -16.69
N GLU A 119 10.79 -1.88 -16.58
CA GLU A 119 11.63 -2.45 -15.53
C GLU A 119 11.29 -1.94 -14.12
N LEU A 120 11.02 -0.63 -13.99
CA LEU A 120 10.51 -0.04 -12.75
C LEU A 120 9.20 -0.70 -12.33
N GLY A 121 8.25 -0.82 -13.25
CA GLY A 121 6.94 -1.42 -12.97
C GLY A 121 7.05 -2.90 -12.59
N SER A 122 7.92 -3.65 -13.26
CA SER A 122 8.18 -5.06 -12.96
C SER A 122 8.83 -5.24 -11.59
N PHE A 123 9.80 -4.39 -11.23
CA PHE A 123 10.41 -4.38 -9.90
C PHE A 123 9.38 -4.05 -8.81
N VAL A 124 8.57 -3.00 -9.00
CA VAL A 124 7.52 -2.60 -8.05
C VAL A 124 6.47 -3.71 -7.90
N TYR A 125 6.04 -4.32 -9.01
CA TYR A 125 5.13 -5.47 -8.97
C TYR A 125 5.70 -6.63 -8.15
N SER A 126 6.94 -7.04 -8.43
CA SER A 126 7.59 -8.14 -7.74
C SER A 126 7.79 -7.85 -6.25
N ARG A 127 8.08 -6.60 -5.89
CA ARG A 127 8.23 -6.14 -4.49
C ARG A 127 6.92 -6.09 -3.74
N THR A 128 5.81 -5.72 -4.39
CA THR A 128 4.60 -5.32 -3.66
C THR A 128 3.44 -6.31 -3.81
N TYR A 129 3.17 -6.83 -5.00
CA TYR A 129 1.94 -7.60 -5.28
C TYR A 129 2.19 -9.09 -5.55
N SER A 130 3.40 -9.44 -5.98
CA SER A 130 3.79 -10.81 -6.32
C SER A 130 3.97 -11.66 -5.05
N ARG A 131 3.08 -12.64 -4.83
CA ARG A 131 3.15 -13.56 -3.68
C ARG A 131 4.11 -14.70 -3.93
N PHE A 132 4.77 -15.20 -2.88
CA PHE A 132 5.50 -16.46 -2.94
C PHE A 132 4.51 -17.64 -2.98
N LEU A 133 4.78 -18.62 -3.85
CA LEU A 133 4.02 -19.85 -4.02
C LEU A 133 4.87 -21.02 -3.50
N PRO A 134 4.67 -21.49 -2.25
CA PRO A 134 5.51 -22.52 -1.65
C PRO A 134 5.62 -23.79 -2.50
N GLU A 135 4.49 -24.24 -3.04
CA GLU A 135 4.41 -25.46 -3.86
C GLU A 135 5.19 -25.37 -5.19
N MET A 136 5.49 -24.15 -5.64
CA MET A 136 6.22 -23.89 -6.88
C MET A 136 7.60 -23.27 -6.65
N ASN A 137 7.97 -23.03 -5.38
CA ASN A 137 9.23 -22.41 -4.97
C ASN A 137 9.62 -21.14 -5.76
N ARG A 138 8.65 -20.24 -5.94
CA ARG A 138 8.83 -18.99 -6.70
C ARG A 138 7.72 -18.00 -6.35
N ARG A 139 7.86 -16.76 -6.81
CA ARG A 139 6.75 -15.80 -6.79
C ARG A 139 5.79 -15.93 -7.98
N GLU A 140 4.59 -15.39 -7.81
CA GLU A 140 3.57 -15.25 -8.84
C GLU A 140 4.07 -14.45 -10.05
N PHE A 141 3.65 -14.87 -11.24
CA PHE A 141 3.72 -14.01 -12.43
C PHE A 141 2.52 -13.08 -12.51
N TRP A 142 2.67 -11.97 -13.24
CA TRP A 142 1.63 -10.94 -13.32
C TRP A 142 0.26 -11.52 -13.71
N TRP A 143 0.22 -12.38 -14.73
CA TRP A 143 -1.02 -13.03 -15.18
C TRP A 143 -1.69 -13.89 -14.09
N GLU A 144 -0.91 -14.47 -13.15
CA GLU A 144 -1.41 -15.27 -12.02
C GLU A 144 -2.01 -14.35 -10.95
N THR A 145 -1.32 -13.26 -10.60
CA THR A 145 -1.83 -12.25 -9.66
C THR A 145 -3.11 -11.60 -10.17
N VAL A 146 -3.17 -11.23 -11.46
CA VAL A 146 -4.38 -10.66 -12.08
C VAL A 146 -5.52 -11.66 -12.05
N ARG A 147 -5.26 -12.93 -12.36
CA ARG A 147 -6.27 -13.99 -12.34
C ARG A 147 -6.87 -14.09 -10.94
N ARG A 148 -6.00 -14.26 -9.94
CA ARG A 148 -6.38 -14.40 -8.54
C ARG A 148 -7.23 -13.22 -8.06
N ALA A 149 -6.79 -11.99 -8.33
CA ALA A 149 -7.50 -10.79 -7.90
C ALA A 149 -8.86 -10.62 -8.59
N VAL A 150 -8.94 -10.91 -9.90
CA VAL A 150 -10.19 -10.80 -10.68
C VAL A 150 -11.17 -11.90 -10.31
N GLU A 151 -10.72 -13.16 -10.22
CA GLU A 151 -11.58 -14.28 -9.79
C GLU A 151 -12.10 -14.08 -8.37
N TYR A 152 -11.27 -13.57 -7.46
CA TYR A 152 -11.73 -13.16 -6.13
C TYR A 152 -12.84 -12.12 -6.22
N ASN A 153 -12.60 -10.98 -6.88
CA ASN A 153 -13.58 -9.90 -6.98
C ASN A 153 -14.90 -10.37 -7.62
N CYS A 154 -14.81 -11.16 -8.69
CA CYS A 154 -15.97 -11.70 -9.40
C CYS A 154 -16.68 -12.84 -8.64
N SER A 155 -16.09 -13.39 -7.57
CA SER A 155 -16.75 -14.40 -6.73
C SER A 155 -17.64 -13.79 -5.64
N LEU A 156 -17.45 -12.50 -5.30
CA LEU A 156 -18.22 -11.82 -4.26
C LEU A 156 -19.66 -11.51 -4.67
N ALA A 157 -19.97 -11.58 -5.97
CA ALA A 157 -21.30 -11.48 -6.52
C ALA A 157 -21.41 -12.29 -7.81
N PRO A 158 -22.59 -12.84 -8.15
CA PRO A 158 -22.86 -13.40 -9.47
C PRO A 158 -22.36 -12.51 -10.61
N THR A 159 -21.33 -12.98 -11.31
CA THR A 159 -20.65 -12.25 -12.39
C THR A 159 -20.53 -13.17 -13.61
N SER A 160 -20.78 -12.62 -14.80
CA SER A 160 -20.66 -13.40 -16.04
C SER A 160 -19.19 -13.64 -16.38
N ARG A 161 -18.92 -14.72 -17.13
CA ARG A 161 -17.57 -15.00 -17.66
C ARG A 161 -17.06 -13.87 -18.55
N GLU A 162 -17.92 -13.33 -19.42
CA GLU A 162 -17.55 -12.24 -20.32
C GLU A 162 -17.09 -10.99 -19.56
N GLU A 163 -17.80 -10.62 -18.49
CA GLU A 163 -17.41 -9.47 -17.66
C GLU A 163 -16.07 -9.73 -16.95
N ALA A 164 -15.86 -10.94 -16.43
CA ALA A 164 -14.60 -11.29 -15.79
C ALA A 164 -13.43 -11.31 -16.78
N GLU A 165 -13.63 -11.81 -18.00
CA GLU A 165 -12.61 -11.80 -19.07
C GLU A 165 -12.26 -10.36 -19.49
N LYS A 166 -13.27 -9.47 -19.61
CA LYS A 166 -13.05 -8.04 -19.89
C LYS A 166 -12.29 -7.34 -18.77
N LEU A 167 -12.69 -7.56 -17.52
CA LEU A 167 -12.00 -7.01 -16.35
C LEU A 167 -10.56 -7.52 -16.28
N TYR A 168 -10.34 -8.82 -16.53
CA TYR A 168 -9.01 -9.41 -16.59
C TYR A 168 -8.15 -8.75 -17.67
N ASP A 169 -8.65 -8.59 -18.89
CA ASP A 169 -7.90 -7.97 -19.98
C ASP A 169 -7.48 -6.53 -19.62
N ASN A 170 -8.40 -5.76 -19.05
CA ASN A 170 -8.12 -4.41 -18.60
C ASN A 170 -7.05 -4.34 -17.50
N VAL A 171 -7.13 -5.22 -16.50
CA VAL A 171 -6.17 -5.25 -15.40
C VAL A 171 -4.81 -5.75 -15.88
N PHE A 172 -4.79 -6.82 -16.69
CA PHE A 172 -3.55 -7.34 -17.27
C PHE A 172 -2.81 -6.26 -18.05
N ASN A 173 -3.52 -5.54 -18.94
CA ASN A 173 -2.96 -4.48 -19.79
C ASN A 173 -2.80 -3.12 -19.08
N LEU A 174 -2.87 -3.06 -17.75
CA LEU A 174 -2.64 -1.85 -16.95
C LEU A 174 -3.59 -0.68 -17.28
N ARG A 175 -4.78 -0.97 -17.83
CA ARG A 175 -5.82 0.01 -18.16
C ARG A 175 -6.69 0.36 -16.96
N GLN A 176 -6.87 -0.59 -16.06
CA GLN A 176 -7.67 -0.46 -14.85
C GLN A 176 -7.06 -1.33 -13.75
N PHE A 177 -7.28 -0.96 -12.49
CA PHE A 177 -6.80 -1.69 -11.33
C PHE A 177 -7.91 -1.90 -10.31
N LEU A 178 -7.92 -3.08 -9.71
CA LEU A 178 -8.53 -3.31 -8.40
C LEU A 178 -7.69 -2.60 -7.32
N SER A 179 -8.17 -2.60 -6.07
CA SER A 179 -7.37 -2.05 -4.98
C SER A 179 -6.03 -2.80 -4.88
N GLY A 180 -4.96 -2.10 -4.51
CA GLY A 180 -3.65 -2.72 -4.32
C GLY A 180 -3.71 -3.85 -3.28
N ARG A 181 -4.56 -3.69 -2.27
CA ARG A 181 -4.85 -4.71 -1.25
C ARG A 181 -5.46 -5.95 -1.88
N THR A 182 -6.46 -5.82 -2.76
CA THR A 182 -7.05 -6.97 -3.46
C THR A 182 -6.04 -7.67 -4.37
N LEU A 183 -5.13 -6.95 -5.03
CA LEU A 183 -4.03 -7.57 -5.78
C LEU A 183 -3.14 -8.44 -4.87
N TRP A 184 -2.94 -8.05 -3.60
CA TRP A 184 -2.14 -8.80 -2.64
C TRP A 184 -2.88 -9.92 -1.90
N VAL A 185 -4.09 -9.68 -1.38
CA VAL A 185 -4.82 -10.64 -0.52
C VAL A 185 -5.97 -11.37 -1.20
N GLY A 186 -6.44 -10.94 -2.37
CA GLY A 186 -7.58 -11.59 -3.04
C GLY A 186 -7.35 -13.09 -3.22
N GLU A 187 -8.39 -13.90 -2.97
CA GLU A 187 -8.37 -15.37 -3.05
C GLU A 187 -7.35 -16.06 -2.12
N THR A 188 -6.92 -15.38 -1.05
CA THR A 188 -6.07 -15.98 -0.01
C THR A 188 -6.87 -16.29 1.26
N GLN A 189 -6.31 -17.13 2.14
CA GLN A 189 -6.90 -17.39 3.47
C GLN A 189 -7.10 -16.10 4.28
N VAL A 190 -6.26 -15.08 4.08
CA VAL A 190 -6.41 -13.75 4.70
C VAL A 190 -7.73 -13.12 4.29
N SER A 191 -8.07 -13.11 3.00
CA SER A 191 -9.29 -12.46 2.51
C SER A 191 -10.59 -13.15 2.95
N GLU A 192 -10.51 -14.41 3.38
CA GLU A 192 -11.64 -15.15 3.94
C GLU A 192 -11.76 -14.94 5.45
N ALA A 193 -10.65 -15.02 6.19
CA ALA A 193 -10.65 -14.87 7.65
C ALA A 193 -10.77 -13.41 8.11
N TYR A 194 -10.21 -12.47 7.32
CA TYR A 194 -10.14 -11.04 7.63
C TYR A 194 -10.55 -10.21 6.41
N PRO A 195 -11.86 -10.20 6.05
CA PRO A 195 -12.38 -9.41 4.94
C PRO A 195 -11.90 -7.95 4.93
N MET A 196 -11.77 -7.31 6.11
CA MET A 196 -11.32 -5.91 6.22
C MET A 196 -9.90 -5.68 5.69
N ALA A 197 -9.05 -6.71 5.61
CA ALA A 197 -7.70 -6.61 5.05
C ALA A 197 -7.67 -6.27 3.54
N ASN A 198 -8.81 -6.34 2.84
CA ASN A 198 -8.95 -5.88 1.45
C ASN A 198 -9.11 -4.36 1.31
N TYR A 199 -9.39 -3.65 2.40
CA TYR A 199 -9.53 -2.20 2.42
C TYR A 199 -8.23 -1.60 2.97
N ASN A 200 -7.75 -0.55 2.32
CA ASN A 200 -6.43 -0.01 2.64
C ASN A 200 -6.46 1.00 3.78
N CYS A 201 -7.62 1.61 4.00
CA CYS A 201 -7.81 2.67 4.96
C CYS A 201 -9.19 2.66 5.61
N ALA A 202 -9.24 3.25 6.79
CA ALA A 202 -10.39 3.31 7.68
C ALA A 202 -10.49 4.69 8.34
N PHE A 203 -11.61 4.98 9.00
CA PHE A 203 -11.77 6.15 9.85
C PHE A 203 -12.67 5.86 11.06
N GLU A 204 -12.29 6.41 12.21
CA GLU A 204 -13.04 6.30 13.45
C GLU A 204 -12.93 7.56 14.33
N VAL A 205 -14.00 7.86 15.05
CA VAL A 205 -14.03 8.91 16.08
C VAL A 205 -13.67 8.29 17.42
N ILE A 206 -12.70 8.86 18.13
CA ILE A 206 -12.33 8.41 19.48
C ILE A 206 -13.24 9.07 20.50
N ASP A 207 -14.47 8.56 20.64
CA ASP A 207 -15.45 9.02 21.63
C ASP A 207 -15.89 7.94 22.65
N ASP A 208 -15.33 6.73 22.54
CA ASP A 208 -15.39 5.65 23.53
C ASP A 208 -14.04 4.91 23.59
N PHE A 209 -13.73 4.27 24.72
CA PHE A 209 -12.45 3.55 24.86
C PHE A 209 -12.36 2.28 24.01
N SER A 210 -13.50 1.72 23.58
CA SER A 210 -13.51 0.62 22.60
C SER A 210 -12.97 1.03 21.22
N ALA A 211 -12.97 2.33 20.89
CA ALA A 211 -12.36 2.80 19.64
C ALA A 211 -10.85 2.50 19.56
N TYR A 212 -10.16 2.37 20.70
CA TYR A 212 -8.75 1.95 20.70
C TYR A 212 -8.57 0.45 20.41
N HIS A 213 -9.56 -0.38 20.71
CA HIS A 213 -9.55 -1.77 20.27
C HIS A 213 -9.65 -1.83 18.74
N ASP A 214 -10.57 -1.07 18.17
CA ASP A 214 -10.84 -1.03 16.74
C ASP A 214 -9.63 -0.47 15.98
N LEU A 215 -9.09 0.68 16.43
CA LEU A 215 -7.84 1.26 15.91
C LEU A 215 -6.70 0.23 15.89
N PHE A 216 -6.48 -0.46 17.01
CA PHE A 216 -5.38 -1.43 17.10
C PHE A 216 -5.59 -2.61 16.15
N TYR A 217 -6.81 -3.14 16.08
CA TYR A 217 -7.16 -4.22 15.17
C TYR A 217 -6.93 -3.84 13.71
N LEU A 218 -7.43 -2.67 13.29
CA LEU A 218 -7.33 -2.15 11.93
C LEU A 218 -5.88 -1.99 11.47
N LEU A 219 -5.04 -1.40 12.34
CA LEU A 219 -3.62 -1.23 12.06
C LEU A 219 -2.93 -2.60 11.91
N MET A 220 -3.26 -3.58 12.76
CA MET A 220 -2.70 -4.94 12.66
C MET A 220 -3.13 -5.71 11.40
N VAL A 221 -4.32 -5.45 10.84
CA VAL A 221 -4.73 -6.02 9.54
C VAL A 221 -4.20 -5.23 8.33
N GLY A 222 -3.41 -4.19 8.58
CA GLY A 222 -2.74 -3.40 7.56
C GLY A 222 -3.55 -2.24 6.98
N SER A 223 -4.60 -1.79 7.68
CA SER A 223 -5.32 -0.56 7.31
C SER A 223 -4.64 0.68 7.88
N GLY A 224 -4.56 1.76 7.09
CA GLY A 224 -4.27 3.09 7.64
C GLY A 224 -5.53 3.71 8.23
N VAL A 225 -5.45 4.35 9.40
CA VAL A 225 -6.66 4.79 10.13
C VAL A 225 -6.64 6.30 10.35
N GLY A 226 -7.70 6.98 9.91
CA GLY A 226 -7.97 8.34 10.37
C GLY A 226 -8.67 8.31 11.71
N VAL A 227 -8.15 9.07 12.69
CA VAL A 227 -8.73 9.17 14.02
C VAL A 227 -9.14 10.61 14.29
N ARG A 228 -10.32 10.81 14.88
CA ARG A 228 -10.77 12.14 15.30
C ARG A 228 -10.83 12.24 16.83
N VAL A 229 -10.25 13.32 17.35
CA VAL A 229 -10.09 13.59 18.79
C VAL A 229 -10.49 15.02 19.10
N LEU A 230 -11.73 15.43 18.79
CA LEU A 230 -12.19 16.79 19.13
C LEU A 230 -12.43 16.92 20.65
N LYS A 231 -12.49 18.16 21.13
CA LYS A 231 -12.91 18.44 22.53
C LYS A 231 -14.28 17.83 22.84
N SER A 232 -15.23 17.93 21.90
CA SER A 232 -16.56 17.32 22.01
C SER A 232 -16.57 15.80 21.98
N ASP A 233 -15.55 15.17 21.36
CA ASP A 233 -15.39 13.72 21.37
C ASP A 233 -14.87 13.30 22.75
N ALA A 234 -13.82 13.97 23.25
CA ALA A 234 -13.24 13.74 24.58
C ALA A 234 -14.25 13.89 25.74
N GLU A 235 -15.22 14.79 25.61
CA GLU A 235 -16.29 15.00 26.60
C GLU A 235 -17.19 13.77 26.79
N LYS A 236 -17.36 12.95 25.75
CA LYS A 236 -18.21 11.74 25.77
C LYS A 236 -17.55 10.58 26.53
N LEU A 237 -16.22 10.49 26.53
CA LEU A 237 -15.52 9.40 27.22
C LEU A 237 -15.78 9.41 28.74
N PRO A 238 -15.95 8.25 29.38
CA PRO A 238 -16.10 8.19 30.83
C PRO A 238 -14.79 8.61 31.54
N LYS A 239 -14.91 9.04 32.81
CA LYS A 239 -13.73 9.33 33.63
C LYS A 239 -12.92 8.05 33.88
N ILE A 240 -11.61 8.15 33.68
CA ILE A 240 -10.64 7.07 33.87
C ILE A 240 -9.96 7.17 35.23
N ARG A 241 -9.67 6.01 35.83
CA ARG A 241 -8.92 5.90 37.08
C ARG A 241 -7.42 5.99 36.83
N THR A 242 -6.74 6.69 37.73
CA THR A 242 -5.29 6.94 37.69
C THR A 242 -4.59 6.38 38.94
N ASP A 243 -5.32 5.66 39.80
CA ASP A 243 -4.86 5.08 41.07
C ASP A 243 -4.62 3.55 40.99
N VAL A 244 -4.42 3.02 39.79
CA VAL A 244 -4.16 1.60 39.53
C VAL A 244 -2.72 1.46 39.09
N LYS A 245 -1.96 0.54 39.68
CA LYS A 245 -0.58 0.26 39.28
C LYS A 245 -0.53 -0.83 38.22
N ILE A 246 0.23 -0.64 37.16
CA ILE A 246 0.57 -1.70 36.21
C ILE A 246 1.88 -2.40 36.62
N VAL A 247 1.92 -3.73 36.53
CA VAL A 247 3.11 -4.54 36.78
C VAL A 247 3.24 -5.59 35.67
N HIS A 248 4.38 -5.59 35.00
CA HIS A 248 4.70 -6.55 33.95
C HIS A 248 5.41 -7.76 34.55
N ARG A 249 4.88 -8.97 34.31
CA ARG A 249 5.57 -10.21 34.70
C ARG A 249 6.74 -10.49 33.74
N ALA A 250 7.74 -11.19 34.25
CA ALA A 250 8.85 -11.66 33.42
C ALA A 250 8.30 -12.63 32.36
N TYR A 251 8.75 -12.47 31.13
CA TYR A 251 8.33 -13.31 30.02
C TYR A 251 9.04 -14.67 30.08
N ASP A 252 8.27 -15.75 30.13
CA ASP A 252 8.74 -17.13 30.00
C ASP A 252 7.86 -17.85 28.95
N PRO A 253 8.30 -17.95 27.68
CA PRO A 253 7.44 -18.38 26.59
C PRO A 253 6.91 -19.80 26.79
N CYS A 254 5.60 -19.97 26.72
CA CYS A 254 4.99 -21.29 26.78
C CYS A 254 5.06 -22.01 25.41
N PRO A 255 5.05 -23.36 25.41
CA PRO A 255 4.96 -24.14 24.18
C PRO A 255 3.75 -23.72 23.34
N ARG A 256 3.88 -23.80 22.01
CA ARG A 256 2.86 -23.34 21.05
C ARG A 256 1.47 -23.88 21.35
N GLU A 257 1.37 -25.13 21.80
CA GLU A 257 0.12 -25.84 22.08
C GLU A 257 -0.59 -25.32 23.34
N GLN A 258 0.11 -24.55 24.17
CA GLN A 258 -0.38 -23.98 25.43
C GLN A 258 -0.65 -22.47 25.35
N ARG A 259 -0.29 -21.84 24.23
CA ARG A 259 -0.51 -20.40 24.03
C ARG A 259 -2.00 -20.11 23.96
N LEU A 260 -2.44 -19.14 24.73
CA LEU A 260 -3.80 -18.61 24.64
C LEU A 260 -3.97 -17.93 23.29
N GLU A 261 -5.07 -18.16 22.59
CA GLU A 261 -5.40 -17.39 21.38
C GLU A 261 -5.96 -16.01 21.76
N PHE A 262 -6.84 -15.97 22.76
CA PHE A 262 -7.53 -14.77 23.24
C PHE A 262 -6.98 -14.34 24.60
N THR A 263 -7.10 -13.05 24.91
CA THR A 263 -6.59 -12.53 26.18
C THR A 263 -7.48 -12.98 27.34
N GLY A 264 -6.87 -13.60 28.34
CA GLY A 264 -7.53 -13.98 29.59
C GLY A 264 -7.54 -12.83 30.59
N LEU A 265 -8.61 -12.73 31.38
CA LEU A 265 -8.74 -11.78 32.47
C LEU A 265 -9.16 -12.50 33.75
N ASN A 266 -8.25 -12.57 34.72
CA ASN A 266 -8.45 -13.23 36.01
C ASN A 266 -8.36 -12.23 37.17
N PHE A 267 -8.97 -12.54 38.31
CA PHE A 267 -9.00 -11.65 39.48
C PHE A 267 -8.60 -12.38 40.75
N SER A 268 -7.75 -11.76 41.57
CA SER A 268 -7.38 -12.24 42.90
C SER A 268 -7.22 -11.05 43.85
N GLY A 269 -8.12 -10.92 44.82
CA GLY A 269 -8.12 -9.79 45.75
C GLY A 269 -8.35 -8.45 45.04
N ASP A 270 -7.37 -7.55 45.15
CA ASP A 270 -7.35 -6.23 44.49
C ASP A 270 -6.52 -6.22 43.19
N THR A 271 -6.12 -7.41 42.71
CA THR A 271 -5.28 -7.57 41.53
C THR A 271 -6.06 -8.21 40.38
N ALA A 272 -5.97 -7.61 39.20
CA ALA A 272 -6.42 -8.17 37.94
C ALA A 272 -5.21 -8.67 37.14
N THR A 273 -5.27 -9.90 36.64
CA THR A 273 -4.21 -10.48 35.80
C THR A 273 -4.70 -10.56 34.35
N LEU A 274 -3.99 -9.89 33.46
CA LEU A 274 -4.17 -9.90 32.01
C LEU A 274 -3.18 -10.87 31.38
N SER A 275 -3.65 -12.05 30.97
CA SER A 275 -2.83 -13.04 30.28
C SER A 275 -3.01 -12.87 28.77
N ILE A 276 -2.05 -12.21 28.12
CA ILE A 276 -2.19 -11.72 26.74
C ILE A 276 -2.18 -12.88 25.74
N GLY A 277 -3.19 -12.95 24.86
CA GLY A 277 -3.28 -13.97 23.82
C GLY A 277 -2.32 -13.78 22.63
N ASP A 278 -2.03 -14.84 21.90
CA ASP A 278 -1.14 -14.91 20.73
C ASP A 278 -1.88 -14.68 19.40
N SER A 279 -2.80 -13.74 19.39
CA SER A 279 -3.53 -13.30 18.19
C SER A 279 -3.78 -11.79 18.21
N LYS A 280 -3.99 -11.20 17.04
CA LYS A 280 -4.41 -9.79 16.90
C LYS A 280 -5.73 -9.51 17.63
N GLU A 281 -6.67 -10.47 17.65
CA GLU A 281 -7.89 -10.38 18.47
C GLU A 281 -7.54 -10.36 19.95
N GLY A 282 -6.64 -11.23 20.41
CA GLY A 282 -6.15 -11.24 21.78
C GLY A 282 -5.49 -9.91 22.17
N TRP A 283 -4.66 -9.35 21.30
CA TRP A 283 -3.99 -8.06 21.52
C TRP A 283 -5.00 -6.90 21.61
N ALA A 284 -5.97 -6.85 20.71
CA ALA A 284 -7.06 -5.86 20.76
C ALA A 284 -7.94 -6.04 22.03
N GLN A 285 -8.25 -7.28 22.41
CA GLN A 285 -9.00 -7.60 23.63
C GLN A 285 -8.25 -7.15 24.90
N ALA A 286 -6.92 -7.24 24.91
CA ALA A 286 -6.12 -6.77 26.05
C ALA A 286 -6.30 -5.26 26.28
N ILE A 287 -6.31 -4.45 25.21
CA ILE A 287 -6.61 -3.01 25.29
C ILE A 287 -8.03 -2.78 25.83
N SER A 288 -9.01 -3.55 25.35
CA SER A 288 -10.39 -3.46 25.85
C SER A 288 -10.49 -3.77 27.34
N HIS A 289 -9.88 -4.86 27.79
CA HIS A 289 -9.88 -5.24 29.21
C HIS A 289 -9.14 -4.20 30.07
N TYR A 290 -8.00 -3.72 29.60
CA TYR A 290 -7.23 -2.67 30.28
C TYR A 290 -8.09 -1.42 30.53
N PHE A 291 -8.71 -0.85 29.50
CA PHE A 291 -9.57 0.32 29.67
C PHE A 291 -10.84 0.01 30.49
N SER A 292 -11.40 -1.20 30.36
CA SER A 292 -12.55 -1.63 31.16
C SER A 292 -12.24 -1.59 32.66
N ILE A 293 -11.07 -2.10 33.08
CA ILE A 293 -10.61 -2.08 34.48
C ILE A 293 -10.50 -0.65 35.02
N LEU A 294 -10.04 0.28 34.19
CA LEU A 294 -9.80 1.67 34.58
C LEU A 294 -11.06 2.55 34.56
N THR A 295 -12.13 2.14 33.89
CA THR A 295 -13.32 2.99 33.66
C THR A 295 -14.58 2.44 34.31
N ASN A 296 -14.75 1.12 34.33
CA ASN A 296 -15.96 0.48 34.82
C ASN A 296 -15.96 0.41 36.36
N GLN A 297 -17.07 0.84 36.95
CA GLN A 297 -17.27 0.86 38.40
C GLN A 297 -17.17 -0.53 39.04
N GLN A 298 -17.46 -1.61 38.32
CA GLN A 298 -17.34 -2.97 38.85
C GLN A 298 -15.93 -3.35 39.29
N TYR A 299 -14.91 -2.69 38.73
CA TYR A 299 -13.50 -2.91 39.06
C TYR A 299 -12.95 -1.88 40.06
N SER A 300 -13.81 -1.12 40.74
CA SER A 300 -13.39 -0.06 41.66
C SER A 300 -12.50 -0.52 42.83
N LYS A 301 -12.50 -1.83 43.13
CA LYS A 301 -11.63 -2.45 44.15
C LYS A 301 -10.24 -2.83 43.64
N ILE A 302 -10.07 -2.91 42.32
CA ILE A 302 -8.77 -3.24 41.71
C ILE A 302 -7.81 -2.07 41.93
N ARG A 303 -6.59 -2.38 42.39
CA ARG A 303 -5.49 -1.44 42.61
C ARG A 303 -4.24 -1.81 41.83
N LYS A 304 -4.20 -3.03 41.29
CA LYS A 304 -3.07 -3.54 40.52
C LYS A 304 -3.55 -4.29 39.28
N ILE A 305 -2.90 -4.04 38.15
CA ILE A 305 -2.99 -4.84 36.93
C ILE A 305 -1.66 -5.56 36.76
N GLU A 306 -1.67 -6.88 36.77
CA GLU A 306 -0.53 -7.70 36.39
C GLU A 306 -0.69 -8.16 34.94
N VAL A 307 0.35 -8.01 34.12
CA VAL A 307 0.31 -8.40 32.71
C VAL A 307 1.27 -9.57 32.48
N GLU A 308 0.74 -10.64 31.90
CA GLU A 308 1.44 -11.88 31.57
C GLU A 308 1.54 -12.03 30.05
N TYR A 309 2.75 -12.32 29.57
CA TYR A 309 3.08 -12.34 28.14
C TYR A 309 3.43 -13.71 27.58
N ASP A 310 3.46 -14.74 28.43
CA ASP A 310 4.03 -16.06 28.12
C ASP A 310 3.41 -16.75 26.90
N SER A 311 2.16 -16.40 26.58
CA SER A 311 1.49 -16.90 25.38
C SER A 311 1.94 -16.21 24.09
N ILE A 312 2.44 -14.98 24.14
CA ILE A 312 2.89 -14.25 22.95
C ILE A 312 4.07 -14.98 22.34
N ARG A 313 4.03 -15.23 21.04
CA ARG A 313 5.14 -15.87 20.32
C ARG A 313 6.43 -15.05 20.38
N PRO A 314 7.62 -15.70 20.50
CA PRO A 314 8.90 -15.01 20.50
C PRO A 314 9.18 -14.22 19.22
N ARG A 315 10.04 -13.21 19.35
CA ARG A 315 10.53 -12.42 18.22
C ARG A 315 11.16 -13.32 17.14
N GLY A 316 10.82 -13.09 15.89
CA GLY A 316 11.31 -13.86 14.75
C GLY A 316 10.47 -15.11 14.42
N GLU A 317 9.49 -15.49 15.26
CA GLU A 317 8.60 -16.59 14.92
C GLU A 317 7.67 -16.21 13.74
N ARG A 318 7.55 -17.09 12.74
CA ARG A 318 6.82 -16.81 11.49
C ARG A 318 5.31 -16.69 11.67
N LEU A 319 4.73 -15.66 11.05
CA LEU A 319 3.30 -15.43 10.95
C LEU A 319 2.73 -16.17 9.74
N LYS A 320 1.79 -17.10 9.97
CA LYS A 320 1.26 -17.97 8.90
C LYS A 320 0.32 -17.26 7.91
N VAL A 321 -0.44 -16.27 8.38
CA VAL A 321 -1.59 -15.74 7.63
C VAL A 321 -1.20 -14.52 6.80
N PHE A 322 -0.63 -13.49 7.43
CA PHE A 322 -0.24 -12.25 6.75
C PHE A 322 1.17 -12.28 6.15
N GLY A 323 1.95 -13.34 6.42
CA GLY A 323 3.38 -13.37 6.16
C GLY A 323 4.15 -12.58 7.22
N GLY A 324 5.49 -12.63 7.17
CA GLY A 324 6.34 -11.96 8.15
C GLY A 324 6.67 -12.79 9.41
N THR A 325 7.25 -12.13 10.39
CA THR A 325 7.74 -12.65 11.67
C THR A 325 7.24 -11.77 12.80
N ALA A 326 7.07 -12.37 13.96
CA ALA A 326 6.57 -11.67 15.12
C ALA A 326 7.62 -10.70 15.70
N SER A 327 7.17 -9.57 16.22
CA SER A 327 8.00 -8.64 16.99
C SER A 327 8.40 -9.15 18.37
N GLY A 328 7.61 -10.06 18.95
CA GLY A 328 7.74 -10.46 20.34
C GLY A 328 6.91 -9.59 21.30
N TYR A 329 6.90 -10.01 22.57
CA TYR A 329 6.07 -9.41 23.61
C TYR A 329 6.47 -7.98 24.00
N GLU A 330 7.72 -7.59 23.75
CA GLU A 330 8.26 -6.29 24.19
C GLU A 330 7.48 -5.12 23.58
N SER A 331 6.98 -5.30 22.36
CA SER A 331 6.13 -4.31 21.69
C SER A 331 4.84 -4.06 22.51
N MET A 332 4.11 -5.11 22.86
CA MET A 332 2.87 -5.05 23.64
C MET A 332 3.12 -4.45 25.04
N MET A 333 4.22 -4.87 25.69
CA MET A 333 4.62 -4.35 27.00
C MET A 333 4.88 -2.84 26.96
N THR A 334 5.67 -2.39 25.99
CA THR A 334 6.00 -0.96 25.83
C THR A 334 4.74 -0.13 25.55
N MET A 335 3.83 -0.65 24.72
CA MET A 335 2.57 0.05 24.41
C MET A 335 1.71 0.26 25.67
N LEU A 336 1.47 -0.81 26.44
CA LEU A 336 0.67 -0.72 27.67
C LEU A 336 1.31 0.20 28.71
N ASP A 337 2.63 0.16 28.87
CA ASP A 337 3.37 1.02 29.79
C ASP A 337 3.27 2.50 29.39
N LYS A 338 3.46 2.82 28.11
CA LYS A 338 3.34 4.19 27.59
C LYS A 338 1.91 4.72 27.71
N ILE A 339 0.90 3.92 27.39
CA ILE A 339 -0.51 4.30 27.58
C ILE A 339 -0.79 4.58 29.06
N HIS A 340 -0.26 3.73 29.96
CA HIS A 340 -0.44 3.92 31.39
C HIS A 340 0.21 5.22 31.88
N HIS A 341 1.41 5.54 31.40
CA HIS A 341 2.08 6.81 31.71
C HIS A 341 1.26 8.03 31.27
N VAL A 342 0.60 7.99 30.11
CA VAL A 342 -0.30 9.07 29.67
C VAL A 342 -1.46 9.26 30.67
N ILE A 343 -2.04 8.16 31.14
CA ILE A 343 -3.15 8.18 32.11
C ILE A 343 -2.68 8.68 33.49
N GLU A 344 -1.52 8.25 33.98
CA GLU A 344 -0.92 8.75 35.23
C GLU A 344 -0.61 10.25 35.13
N ALA A 345 -0.02 10.69 34.02
CA ALA A 345 0.28 12.10 33.77
C ALA A 345 -1.00 12.96 33.78
N ALA A 346 -2.09 12.47 33.18
CA ALA A 346 -3.39 13.14 33.25
C ALA A 346 -3.90 13.24 34.70
N GLY A 347 -3.75 12.20 35.51
CA GLY A 347 -4.11 12.21 36.93
C GLY A 347 -3.31 13.21 37.75
N ILE A 348 -1.99 13.26 37.54
CA ILE A 348 -1.08 14.22 38.20
C ILE A 348 -1.45 15.65 37.81
N ARG A 349 -1.63 15.91 36.50
CA ARG A 349 -2.01 17.20 35.95
C ARG A 349 -3.29 17.75 36.58
N ASP A 350 -4.29 16.89 36.76
CA ASP A 350 -5.60 17.29 37.28
C ASP A 350 -5.73 17.11 38.82
N GLY A 351 -4.67 16.62 39.48
CA GLY A 351 -4.64 16.38 40.93
C GLY A 351 -5.69 15.38 41.41
N SER A 352 -6.08 14.41 40.57
CA SER A 352 -7.21 13.51 40.80
C SER A 352 -6.86 12.05 40.51
N THR A 353 -7.39 11.14 41.35
CA THR A 353 -7.34 9.68 41.15
C THR A 353 -8.35 9.18 40.11
N ARG A 354 -9.22 10.07 39.62
CA ARG A 354 -10.18 9.80 38.55
C ARG A 354 -10.40 11.05 37.71
N THR A 355 -9.94 11.06 36.46
CA THR A 355 -9.96 12.26 35.59
C THR A 355 -10.59 11.99 34.23
N ARG A 356 -10.84 13.04 33.45
CA ARG A 356 -11.17 12.95 32.02
C ARG A 356 -9.90 13.17 31.22
N LEU A 357 -9.68 12.33 30.22
CA LEU A 357 -8.60 12.53 29.26
C LEU A 357 -8.92 13.72 28.36
N ARG A 358 -7.90 14.52 28.04
CA ARG A 358 -7.97 15.63 27.09
C ARG A 358 -7.72 15.13 25.67
N PRO A 359 -8.10 15.87 24.63
CA PRO A 359 -7.79 15.54 23.24
C PRO A 359 -6.34 15.11 22.98
N ILE A 360 -5.36 15.79 23.60
CA ILE A 360 -3.94 15.44 23.46
C ILE A 360 -3.62 14.06 24.03
N ASP A 361 -4.23 13.70 25.17
CA ASP A 361 -4.05 12.40 25.81
C ASP A 361 -4.61 11.30 24.87
N LEU A 362 -5.75 11.58 24.21
CA LEU A 362 -6.35 10.65 23.26
C LEU A 362 -5.49 10.47 22.00
N LEU A 363 -4.97 11.59 21.47
CA LEU A 363 -4.06 11.58 20.33
C LEU A 363 -2.76 10.82 20.65
N ASP A 364 -2.23 10.99 21.85
CA ASP A 364 -1.04 10.27 22.30
C ASP A 364 -1.28 8.76 22.39
N ILE A 365 -2.42 8.33 22.95
CA ILE A 365 -2.78 6.89 23.02
C ILE A 365 -2.92 6.29 21.61
N ALA A 366 -3.60 6.97 20.69
CA ALA A 366 -3.72 6.51 19.30
C ALA A 366 -2.34 6.34 18.65
N ASN A 367 -1.49 7.35 18.75
CA ASN A 367 -0.13 7.31 18.22
C ASN A 367 0.76 6.23 18.86
N ILE A 368 0.59 5.94 20.16
CA ILE A 368 1.31 4.85 20.84
C ILE A 368 0.88 3.48 20.30
N ILE A 369 -0.40 3.31 19.97
CA ILE A 369 -0.91 2.11 19.30
C ILE A 369 -0.31 2.00 17.88
N GLY A 370 -0.26 3.10 17.13
CA GLY A 370 0.45 3.17 15.85
C GLY A 370 1.91 2.74 15.95
N GLU A 371 2.65 3.28 16.92
CA GLU A 371 4.07 2.97 17.18
C GLU A 371 4.30 1.49 17.49
N ASN A 372 3.38 0.86 18.23
CA ASN A 372 3.42 -0.56 18.55
C ASN A 372 3.38 -1.42 17.28
N VAL A 373 2.45 -1.14 16.37
CA VAL A 373 2.28 -1.91 15.13
C VAL A 373 3.51 -1.78 14.23
N VAL A 374 4.11 -0.60 14.15
CA VAL A 374 5.38 -0.38 13.41
C VAL A 374 6.54 -1.16 14.00
N SER A 375 6.72 -1.06 15.31
CA SER A 375 7.74 -1.81 16.06
C SER A 375 7.48 -3.33 15.99
N GLY A 376 6.23 -3.69 15.70
CA GLY A 376 5.68 -4.99 15.41
C GLY A 376 6.29 -5.74 14.21
N GLY A 377 7.06 -5.05 13.36
CA GLY A 377 7.44 -5.56 12.04
C GLY A 377 6.31 -5.42 11.01
N VAL A 378 5.19 -4.80 11.39
CA VAL A 378 4.04 -4.56 10.53
C VAL A 378 4.05 -3.10 10.10
N ARG A 379 4.62 -2.84 8.92
CA ARG A 379 4.45 -1.58 8.15
C ARG A 379 4.93 -0.32 8.88
N ARG A 380 4.96 0.84 8.20
CA ARG A 380 4.87 2.14 8.91
C ARG A 380 3.40 2.45 9.17
N THR A 381 3.08 2.93 10.36
CA THR A 381 1.72 3.34 10.70
C THR A 381 1.32 4.47 9.77
N SER A 382 0.06 4.43 9.36
CA SER A 382 -0.52 5.34 8.40
C SER A 382 -1.73 5.95 9.08
N GLU A 383 -1.49 6.90 9.97
CA GLU A 383 -2.53 7.57 10.74
C GLU A 383 -2.67 9.05 10.34
N ILE A 384 -3.90 9.55 10.38
CA ILE A 384 -4.19 10.99 10.38
C ILE A 384 -4.94 11.36 11.64
N GLY A 385 -4.44 12.35 12.39
CA GLY A 385 -5.09 12.86 13.59
C GLY A 385 -5.92 14.10 13.28
N LEU A 386 -7.25 14.00 13.36
CA LEU A 386 -8.17 15.12 13.18
C LEU A 386 -8.41 15.80 14.53
N ILE A 387 -7.93 17.04 14.64
CA ILE A 387 -7.89 17.81 15.90
C ILE A 387 -8.78 19.05 15.82
N ASP A 388 -9.28 19.52 16.96
CA ASP A 388 -10.17 20.68 17.00
C ASP A 388 -9.44 21.98 16.64
N GLN A 389 -10.09 22.83 15.85
CA GLN A 389 -9.57 24.12 15.37
C GLN A 389 -9.13 25.09 16.47
N ASP A 390 -9.70 24.97 17.68
CA ASP A 390 -9.38 25.85 18.80
C ASP A 390 -8.55 25.11 19.87
N ASP A 391 -8.00 23.93 19.56
CA ASP A 391 -7.11 23.16 20.45
C ASP A 391 -5.63 23.42 20.16
N THR A 392 -5.08 24.46 20.78
CA THR A 392 -3.68 24.83 20.60
C THR A 392 -2.71 23.74 21.08
N GLU A 393 -3.09 22.92 22.06
CA GLU A 393 -2.25 21.86 22.60
C GLU A 393 -2.06 20.74 21.56
N CYS A 394 -3.16 20.31 20.93
CA CYS A 394 -3.10 19.36 19.81
C CYS A 394 -2.44 19.94 18.56
N ILE A 395 -2.74 21.20 18.22
CA ILE A 395 -2.14 21.87 17.04
C ILE A 395 -0.61 21.93 17.16
N GLN A 396 -0.09 22.15 18.37
CA GLN A 396 1.35 22.25 18.63
C GLN A 396 1.97 20.92 19.11
N ALA A 397 1.23 19.81 19.02
CA ALA A 397 1.65 18.53 19.58
C ALA A 397 3.02 18.07 19.06
N LYS A 398 3.37 18.40 17.81
CA LYS A 398 4.63 18.03 17.14
C LYS A 398 5.69 19.13 17.15
N SER A 399 5.39 20.33 17.64
CA SER A 399 6.30 21.49 17.55
C SER A 399 7.62 21.30 18.31
N ASN A 400 7.62 20.50 19.39
CA ASN A 400 8.80 20.26 20.23
C ASN A 400 9.38 18.85 20.07
N LEU A 401 9.00 18.15 19.01
CA LEU A 401 9.41 16.77 18.74
C LEU A 401 10.91 16.63 18.51
N TYR A 402 11.54 17.64 17.92
CA TYR A 402 12.99 17.73 17.77
C TYR A 402 13.50 18.89 18.62
N ARG A 403 14.53 18.63 19.42
CA ARG A 403 15.21 19.65 20.25
C ARG A 403 16.67 19.72 19.88
N GLN A 404 17.23 20.93 19.90
CA GLN A 404 18.65 21.12 19.64
C GLN A 404 19.44 20.98 20.94
N ILE A 405 20.23 19.91 21.06
CA ILE A 405 21.12 19.64 22.20
C ILE A 405 22.56 19.62 21.67
N GLY A 406 23.42 20.51 22.17
CA GLY A 406 24.82 20.58 21.73
C GLY A 406 25.01 20.85 20.22
N GLY A 407 24.08 21.57 19.60
CA GLY A 407 24.13 21.89 18.16
C GLY A 407 23.57 20.79 17.25
N ARG A 408 23.18 19.62 17.78
CA ARG A 408 22.54 18.52 17.02
C ARG A 408 21.05 18.46 17.33
N TRP A 409 20.26 18.17 16.31
CA TRP A 409 18.83 17.90 16.48
C TRP A 409 18.64 16.47 16.99
N GLU A 410 18.02 16.33 18.15
CA GLU A 410 17.65 15.05 18.74
C GLU A 410 16.15 14.97 18.94
N ILE A 411 15.57 13.80 18.70
CA ILE A 411 14.15 13.55 18.94
C ILE A 411 13.87 13.46 20.45
N ASP A 412 12.83 14.12 20.93
CA ASP A 412 12.36 13.93 22.30
C ASP A 412 11.65 12.58 22.41
N LYS A 413 12.33 11.60 23.01
CA LYS A 413 11.83 10.24 23.21
C LYS A 413 10.53 10.17 24.00
N SER A 414 10.22 11.17 24.83
CA SER A 414 8.98 11.19 25.62
C SER A 414 7.72 11.46 24.79
N ILE A 415 7.88 12.08 23.62
CA ILE A 415 6.77 12.41 22.69
C ILE A 415 7.02 11.86 21.27
N ALA A 416 8.00 10.98 21.11
CA ALA A 416 8.41 10.44 19.81
C ALA A 416 7.27 9.73 19.07
N HIS A 417 6.33 9.12 19.81
CA HIS A 417 5.14 8.48 19.23
C HIS A 417 4.29 9.44 18.40
N ARG A 418 4.32 10.76 18.65
CA ARG A 418 3.57 11.75 17.86
C ARG A 418 4.00 11.86 16.39
N GLN A 419 5.08 11.18 15.98
CA GLN A 419 5.46 11.01 14.58
C GLN A 419 4.57 10.05 13.80
N MET A 420 3.76 9.24 14.50
CA MET A 420 2.97 8.17 13.91
C MET A 420 1.78 8.67 13.09
N SER A 421 1.27 9.87 13.40
CA SER A 421 0.20 10.51 12.63
C SER A 421 0.64 11.80 11.97
N ASN A 422 0.03 12.08 10.81
CA ASN A 422 -0.03 13.42 10.28
C ASN A 422 -1.23 14.15 10.88
N ASN A 423 -1.04 15.31 11.48
CA ASN A 423 -2.15 16.01 12.16
C ASN A 423 -2.82 16.99 11.21
N SER A 424 -4.16 17.05 11.25
CA SER A 424 -4.95 17.98 10.46
C SER A 424 -6.01 18.66 11.32
N ILE A 425 -6.14 19.97 11.16
CA ILE A 425 -7.17 20.76 11.82
C ILE A 425 -8.53 20.47 11.19
N PHE A 426 -9.49 20.07 12.02
CA PHE A 426 -10.88 19.87 11.61
C PHE A 426 -11.65 21.18 11.79
N TYR A 427 -11.80 21.93 10.70
CA TYR A 427 -12.54 23.19 10.68
C TYR A 427 -14.04 22.93 10.58
N ARG A 428 -14.75 23.28 11.66
CA ARG A 428 -16.22 23.19 11.74
C ARG A 428 -16.93 24.41 11.14
N LYS A 429 -16.15 25.47 10.90
CA LYS A 429 -16.56 26.70 10.23
C LYS A 429 -15.36 27.28 9.50
N LYS A 430 -15.61 28.12 8.51
CA LYS A 430 -14.55 28.89 7.83
C LYS A 430 -13.62 29.61 8.84
N PRO A 431 -12.28 29.41 8.75
CA PRO A 431 -11.33 30.12 9.60
C PRO A 431 -11.37 31.62 9.31
N THR A 432 -10.92 32.43 10.27
CA THR A 432 -10.65 33.85 9.98
C THR A 432 -9.50 33.98 8.98
N ARG A 433 -9.39 35.14 8.33
CA ARG A 433 -8.29 35.38 7.37
C ARG A 433 -6.92 35.24 8.04
N GLU A 434 -6.81 35.69 9.29
CA GLU A 434 -5.58 35.55 10.08
C GLU A 434 -5.26 34.09 10.40
N GLN A 435 -6.27 33.29 10.76
CA GLN A 435 -6.10 31.85 11.02
C GLN A 435 -5.67 31.11 9.75
N LEU A 436 -6.30 31.38 8.60
CA LEU A 436 -5.92 30.76 7.33
C LEU A 436 -4.50 31.14 6.92
N ARG A 437 -4.15 32.43 7.02
CA ARG A 437 -2.79 32.92 6.76
C ARG A 437 -1.75 32.24 7.65
N TRP A 438 -2.04 32.14 8.95
CA TRP A 438 -1.15 31.44 9.88
C TRP A 438 -0.98 29.97 9.47
N HIS A 439 -2.07 29.29 9.12
CA HIS A 439 -2.07 27.88 8.73
C HIS A 439 -1.22 27.64 7.48
N ILE A 440 -1.47 28.39 6.40
CA ILE A 440 -0.70 28.28 5.14
C ILE A 440 0.78 28.56 5.39
N ARG A 441 1.12 29.53 6.26
CA ARG A 441 2.51 29.76 6.68
C ARG A 441 3.12 28.58 7.43
N GLN A 442 2.38 27.86 8.28
CA GLN A 442 2.90 26.66 8.93
C GLN A 442 3.15 25.55 7.89
N MET A 443 2.17 25.27 7.03
CA MET A 443 2.30 24.25 5.99
C MET A 443 3.46 24.52 5.03
N ARG A 444 3.77 25.79 4.75
CA ARG A 444 4.97 26.16 3.95
C ARG A 444 6.26 25.57 4.52
N TYR A 445 6.42 25.53 5.84
CA TYR A 445 7.67 25.10 6.48
C TYR A 445 7.68 23.64 6.91
N SER A 446 6.56 23.13 7.44
CA SER A 446 6.47 21.78 8.00
C SER A 446 5.64 20.81 7.17
N GLY A 447 4.85 21.28 6.19
CA GLY A 447 3.82 20.49 5.51
C GLY A 447 2.63 20.11 6.41
N GLU A 448 2.66 20.52 7.68
CA GLU A 448 1.69 20.19 8.72
C GLU A 448 1.44 21.40 9.66
N PRO A 449 0.29 21.47 10.36
CA PRO A 449 -0.86 20.57 10.21
C PRO A 449 -1.53 20.76 8.84
N GLY A 450 -2.23 19.73 8.35
CA GLY A 450 -3.18 19.87 7.24
C GLY A 450 -4.53 20.40 7.73
N TRP A 451 -5.56 20.36 6.87
CA TRP A 451 -6.93 20.65 7.32
C TRP A 451 -7.98 19.80 6.63
N ILE A 452 -9.12 19.67 7.32
CA ILE A 452 -10.37 19.09 6.82
C ILE A 452 -11.50 20.09 7.09
N ASN A 453 -12.25 20.46 6.06
CA ASN A 453 -13.39 21.37 6.14
C ASN A 453 -14.70 20.58 6.31
N GLU A 454 -15.27 20.63 7.51
CA GLU A 454 -16.52 19.94 7.84
C GLU A 454 -17.70 20.48 7.03
N GLU A 455 -17.83 21.79 6.83
CA GLU A 455 -18.95 22.39 6.10
C GLU A 455 -18.97 21.90 4.64
N ALA A 456 -17.81 21.84 3.99
CA ALA A 456 -17.70 21.29 2.63
C ALA A 456 -17.91 19.77 2.60
N GLY A 457 -17.42 19.04 3.62
CA GLY A 457 -17.65 17.60 3.77
C GLY A 457 -19.13 17.25 3.94
N LEU A 458 -19.86 17.99 4.79
CA LEU A 458 -21.29 17.78 5.06
C LEU A 458 -22.20 18.06 3.86
N LYS A 459 -21.82 19.02 2.99
CA LYS A 459 -22.51 19.26 1.71
C LYS A 459 -22.50 18.03 0.79
N ARG A 460 -21.45 17.21 0.89
CA ARG A 460 -21.25 16.01 0.07
C ARG A 460 -21.76 14.76 0.76
N ARG A 461 -21.60 14.67 2.09
CA ARG A 461 -21.98 13.54 2.93
C ARG A 461 -22.65 14.02 4.22
N PRO A 462 -23.98 13.89 4.37
CA PRO A 462 -24.69 14.44 5.54
C PRO A 462 -24.24 13.90 6.90
N ASN A 463 -23.70 12.69 6.98
CA ASN A 463 -23.13 12.08 8.18
C ASN A 463 -21.58 12.06 8.15
N PHE A 464 -20.96 13.08 7.57
CA PHE A 464 -19.52 13.22 7.53
C PHE A 464 -18.95 13.41 8.94
N CYS A 465 -17.97 12.59 9.31
CA CYS A 465 -17.25 12.71 10.57
C CYS A 465 -15.75 12.99 10.36
N GLY A 466 -15.18 12.57 9.22
CA GLY A 466 -13.77 12.76 8.90
C GLY A 466 -13.36 11.97 7.66
N CYS A 467 -12.06 11.75 7.47
CA CYS A 467 -11.52 11.10 6.28
C CYS A 467 -10.43 10.09 6.61
N ASN A 468 -10.10 9.26 5.62
CA ASN A 468 -8.95 8.38 5.68
C ASN A 468 -7.61 9.18 5.63
N PRO A 469 -6.44 8.55 5.89
CA PRO A 469 -5.15 9.24 5.95
C PRO A 469 -4.74 10.01 4.69
N CYS A 470 -5.16 9.57 3.51
CA CYS A 470 -4.87 10.24 2.24
C CYS A 470 -5.86 11.38 1.93
N GLY A 471 -6.94 11.52 2.71
CA GLY A 471 -7.89 12.63 2.61
C GLY A 471 -8.86 12.59 1.43
N GLU A 472 -8.91 11.51 0.66
CA GLU A 472 -9.75 11.40 -0.55
C GLU A 472 -11.14 10.80 -0.30
N ILE A 473 -11.35 10.05 0.79
CA ILE A 473 -12.63 9.42 1.12
C ILE A 473 -13.26 10.11 2.32
N LEU A 474 -14.47 10.61 2.11
CA LEU A 474 -15.34 11.17 3.15
C LEU A 474 -16.07 10.05 3.89
N LEU A 475 -15.85 9.95 5.19
CA LEU A 475 -16.25 8.82 6.03
C LEU A 475 -17.10 9.27 7.22
N ASP A 476 -18.04 8.40 7.59
CA ASP A 476 -18.64 8.35 8.93
C ASP A 476 -17.71 7.52 9.84
N SER A 477 -17.92 7.56 11.15
CA SER A 477 -17.17 6.68 12.06
C SER A 477 -17.41 5.21 11.71
N HIS A 478 -16.37 4.36 11.84
CA HIS A 478 -16.37 2.96 11.41
C HIS A 478 -16.49 2.78 9.87
N GLY A 479 -15.99 3.75 9.10
CA GLY A 479 -16.05 3.75 7.64
C GLY A 479 -14.75 3.28 6.98
N LEU A 480 -14.84 2.57 5.85
CA LEU A 480 -13.70 2.05 5.08
C LEU A 480 -13.59 2.71 3.70
N CYS A 481 -12.36 2.82 3.19
CA CYS A 481 -12.12 3.21 1.79
C CYS A 481 -12.27 1.99 0.86
N ASN A 482 -13.01 2.12 -0.24
CA ASN A 482 -13.22 1.05 -1.22
C ASN A 482 -12.77 1.49 -2.62
N LEU A 483 -11.48 1.35 -2.90
CA LEU A 483 -10.84 2.02 -4.03
C LEU A 483 -10.68 1.10 -5.26
N THR A 484 -10.97 1.65 -6.43
CA THR A 484 -10.57 1.12 -7.74
C THR A 484 -9.94 2.24 -8.56
N THR A 485 -9.17 1.94 -9.61
CA THR A 485 -8.51 3.01 -10.38
C THR A 485 -8.46 2.73 -11.87
N VAL A 486 -8.82 3.71 -12.69
CA VAL A 486 -8.68 3.65 -14.16
C VAL A 486 -7.47 4.48 -14.59
N ASN A 487 -6.59 3.88 -15.39
CA ASN A 487 -5.48 4.55 -16.05
C ASN A 487 -5.95 5.14 -17.38
N VAL A 488 -6.27 6.43 -17.37
CA VAL A 488 -6.91 7.10 -18.51
C VAL A 488 -5.97 7.19 -19.70
N MET A 489 -4.66 7.34 -19.45
CA MET A 489 -3.63 7.39 -20.51
C MET A 489 -3.56 6.07 -21.31
N ALA A 490 -3.92 4.93 -20.72
CA ALA A 490 -3.88 3.64 -21.42
C ALA A 490 -4.95 3.50 -22.52
N PHE A 491 -5.89 4.43 -22.62
CA PHE A 491 -6.92 4.51 -23.66
C PHE A 491 -6.57 5.51 -24.76
N VAL A 492 -5.37 6.09 -24.75
CA VAL A 492 -4.90 6.96 -25.83
C VAL A 492 -4.07 6.15 -26.81
N LYS A 493 -4.41 6.25 -28.09
CA LYS A 493 -3.64 5.66 -29.19
C LYS A 493 -3.46 6.70 -30.29
N ASP A 494 -2.22 6.94 -30.68
CA ASP A 494 -1.85 7.88 -31.75
C ASP A 494 -2.47 9.28 -31.55
N GLY A 495 -2.53 9.75 -30.29
CA GLY A 495 -3.12 11.04 -29.90
C GLY A 495 -4.64 11.06 -29.84
N VAL A 496 -5.32 9.93 -30.07
CA VAL A 496 -6.78 9.81 -30.05
C VAL A 496 -7.22 9.02 -28.82
N LEU A 497 -8.21 9.55 -28.09
CA LEU A 497 -8.81 8.88 -26.94
C LEU A 497 -9.88 7.87 -27.38
N ASP A 498 -9.75 6.61 -26.98
CA ASP A 498 -10.83 5.63 -27.00
C ASP A 498 -11.81 5.88 -25.85
N GLU A 499 -12.69 6.88 -26.04
CA GLU A 499 -13.68 7.27 -25.04
C GLU A 499 -14.63 6.10 -24.69
N ALA A 500 -15.00 5.27 -25.68
CA ALA A 500 -15.92 4.17 -25.46
C ALA A 500 -15.32 3.09 -24.55
N GLY A 501 -14.08 2.67 -24.83
CA GLY A 501 -13.33 1.73 -23.99
C GLY A 501 -13.07 2.28 -22.59
N LEU A 502 -12.75 3.57 -22.49
CA LEU A 502 -12.54 4.24 -21.20
C LEU A 502 -13.81 4.24 -20.34
N LEU A 503 -14.96 4.59 -20.91
CA LEU A 503 -16.24 4.58 -20.19
C LEU A 503 -16.64 3.16 -19.78
N ASP A 504 -16.35 2.14 -20.58
CA ASP A 504 -16.60 0.74 -20.21
C ASP A 504 -15.71 0.29 -19.04
N ALA A 505 -14.42 0.66 -19.05
CA ALA A 505 -13.52 0.43 -17.93
C ALA A 505 -14.01 1.09 -16.63
N GLN A 506 -14.54 2.31 -16.74
CA GLN A 506 -15.12 3.02 -15.59
C GLN A 506 -16.36 2.31 -15.02
N ARG A 507 -17.24 1.79 -15.88
CA ARG A 507 -18.40 0.97 -15.44
C ARG A 507 -17.93 -0.30 -14.72
N MET A 508 -16.92 -0.98 -15.26
CA MET A 508 -16.33 -2.15 -14.61
C MET A 508 -15.65 -1.80 -13.28
N SER A 509 -15.03 -0.63 -13.18
CA SER A 509 -14.43 -0.12 -11.94
C SER A 509 -15.49 0.02 -10.84
N ALA A 510 -16.62 0.65 -11.16
CA ALA A 510 -17.74 0.80 -10.24
C ALA A 510 -18.35 -0.56 -9.85
N ARG A 511 -18.55 -1.48 -10.79
CA ARG A 511 -19.05 -2.82 -10.49
C ARG A 511 -18.08 -3.62 -9.61
N ALA A 512 -16.78 -3.51 -9.85
CA ALA A 512 -15.77 -4.15 -9.04
C ALA A 512 -15.76 -3.63 -7.60
N GLY A 513 -15.86 -2.32 -7.39
CA GLY A 513 -16.03 -1.75 -6.05
C GLY A 513 -17.35 -2.16 -5.40
N MET A 514 -18.45 -2.23 -6.14
CA MET A 514 -19.75 -2.64 -5.60
C MET A 514 -19.72 -4.07 -5.07
N ARG A 515 -19.06 -4.99 -5.79
CA ARG A 515 -18.84 -6.39 -5.37
C ARG A 515 -18.11 -6.50 -4.03
N MET A 516 -17.15 -5.61 -3.77
CA MET A 516 -16.45 -5.60 -2.47
C MET A 516 -17.42 -5.35 -1.32
N THR A 517 -18.41 -4.47 -1.50
CA THR A 517 -19.40 -4.13 -0.46
C THR A 517 -20.30 -5.30 -0.05
N PHE A 518 -20.40 -6.36 -0.88
CA PHE A 518 -21.23 -7.53 -0.59
C PHE A 518 -20.61 -8.46 0.44
N ARG A 519 -19.32 -8.25 0.76
CA ARG A 519 -18.67 -9.01 1.83
C ARG A 519 -19.14 -8.53 3.19
N GLU A 520 -19.44 -9.50 4.04
CA GLU A 520 -19.61 -9.26 5.47
C GLU A 520 -18.24 -9.03 6.10
N LEU A 521 -18.13 -7.99 6.92
CA LEU A 521 -16.91 -7.69 7.66
C LEU A 521 -16.90 -8.38 9.02
N GLU A 522 -15.71 -8.71 9.49
CA GLU A 522 -15.48 -9.40 10.76
C GLU A 522 -15.90 -8.59 12.00
N MET A 523 -15.94 -7.25 11.90
CA MET A 523 -16.34 -6.36 12.99
C MET A 523 -17.76 -5.83 12.74
N HIS A 524 -18.68 -6.10 13.67
CA HIS A 524 -20.11 -5.82 13.49
C HIS A 524 -20.44 -4.34 13.24
N ALA A 525 -19.85 -3.40 14.01
CA ALA A 525 -20.11 -1.96 13.83
C ALA A 525 -19.66 -1.46 12.45
N TRP A 526 -18.48 -1.89 12.02
CA TRP A 526 -17.92 -1.61 10.69
C TRP A 526 -18.76 -2.22 9.57
N ASN A 527 -19.18 -3.48 9.74
CA ASN A 527 -20.06 -4.15 8.78
C ASN A 527 -21.38 -3.38 8.62
N ALA A 528 -22.00 -2.97 9.72
CA ALA A 528 -23.26 -2.22 9.68
C ALA A 528 -23.13 -0.92 8.87
N VAL A 529 -22.04 -0.17 9.06
CA VAL A 529 -21.75 1.05 8.28
C VAL A 529 -21.50 0.73 6.81
N GLN A 530 -20.71 -0.31 6.50
CA GLN A 530 -20.46 -0.71 5.11
C GLN A 530 -21.74 -1.15 4.39
N GLN A 531 -22.59 -1.96 5.01
CA GLN A 531 -23.84 -2.43 4.39
C GLN A 531 -24.86 -1.29 4.24
N ARG A 532 -24.85 -0.31 5.15
CA ARG A 532 -25.67 0.90 5.06
C ARG A 532 -25.23 1.80 3.90
N ASP A 533 -23.93 2.11 3.82
CA ASP A 533 -23.42 3.18 2.95
C ASP A 533 -22.90 2.71 1.59
N ARG A 534 -22.39 1.47 1.53
CA ARG A 534 -21.81 0.80 0.35
C ARG A 534 -20.87 1.69 -0.49
N LEU A 535 -20.04 2.49 0.16
CA LEU A 535 -19.16 3.45 -0.52
C LEU A 535 -18.32 2.81 -1.62
N LEU A 536 -18.12 3.55 -2.71
CA LEU A 536 -17.07 3.28 -3.69
C LEU A 536 -16.18 4.51 -3.86
N GLY A 537 -14.92 4.26 -4.21
CA GLY A 537 -13.97 5.26 -4.64
C GLY A 537 -13.38 4.88 -5.98
N CYS A 538 -14.13 5.13 -7.05
CA CYS A 538 -13.62 5.03 -8.42
C CYS A 538 -12.66 6.19 -8.70
N SER A 539 -11.35 5.93 -8.62
CA SER A 539 -10.29 6.90 -8.86
C SER A 539 -9.81 6.87 -10.30
N LEU A 540 -9.14 7.95 -10.71
CA LEU A 540 -8.48 8.09 -12.01
C LEU A 540 -6.98 8.32 -11.80
N THR A 541 -6.16 7.90 -12.77
CA THR A 541 -4.72 8.22 -12.85
C THR A 541 -4.30 8.40 -14.30
N GLY A 542 -3.12 8.98 -14.55
CA GLY A 542 -2.64 9.26 -15.90
C GLY A 542 -3.41 10.40 -16.58
N TRP A 543 -4.09 11.25 -15.82
CA TRP A 543 -4.98 12.27 -16.39
C TRP A 543 -4.21 13.35 -17.14
N GLN A 544 -3.18 13.94 -16.53
CA GLN A 544 -2.41 15.01 -17.17
C GLN A 544 -1.64 14.49 -18.39
N ASP A 545 -1.17 13.23 -18.34
CA ASP A 545 -0.55 12.58 -19.49
C ASP A 545 -1.55 12.39 -20.65
N MET A 546 -2.80 11.98 -20.36
CA MET A 546 -3.85 11.88 -21.38
C MET A 546 -4.18 13.25 -21.98
N VAL A 547 -4.33 14.27 -21.13
CA VAL A 547 -4.60 15.64 -21.56
C VAL A 547 -3.50 16.15 -22.49
N ASN A 548 -2.25 15.91 -22.13
CA ASN A 548 -1.09 16.24 -22.95
C ASN A 548 -1.12 15.52 -24.31
N ALA A 549 -1.42 14.22 -24.31
CA ALA A 549 -1.37 13.39 -25.51
C ALA A 549 -2.49 13.71 -26.51
N VAL A 550 -3.68 14.10 -26.03
CA VAL A 550 -4.86 14.39 -26.85
C VAL A 550 -5.00 15.89 -27.14
N GLY A 551 -4.38 16.75 -26.34
CA GLY A 551 -4.56 18.20 -26.42
C GLY A 551 -5.93 18.66 -25.93
N LEU A 552 -6.49 17.98 -24.93
CA LEU A 552 -7.85 18.20 -24.45
C LEU A 552 -7.96 19.50 -23.63
N ASP A 553 -8.77 20.45 -24.09
CA ASP A 553 -9.01 21.71 -23.39
C ASP A 553 -9.85 21.51 -22.10
N ARG A 554 -10.03 22.60 -21.33
CA ARG A 554 -10.76 22.54 -20.04
C ARG A 554 -12.23 22.15 -20.21
N GLU A 555 -12.89 22.57 -21.28
CA GLU A 555 -14.31 22.23 -21.53
C GLU A 555 -14.45 20.75 -21.89
N GLY A 556 -13.58 20.23 -22.75
CA GLY A 556 -13.50 18.82 -23.09
C GLY A 556 -13.16 17.94 -21.89
N GLN A 557 -12.25 18.39 -21.02
CA GLN A 557 -11.96 17.70 -19.75
C GLN A 557 -13.18 17.63 -18.84
N ALA A 558 -13.87 18.77 -18.63
CA ALA A 558 -15.08 18.81 -17.81
C ALA A 558 -16.19 17.88 -18.36
N ALA A 559 -16.42 17.91 -19.67
CA ALA A 559 -17.40 17.04 -20.33
C ALA A 559 -17.05 15.54 -20.19
N LEU A 560 -15.77 15.18 -20.34
CA LEU A 560 -15.32 13.82 -20.15
C LEU A 560 -15.47 13.36 -18.69
N LEU A 561 -15.12 14.22 -17.73
CA LEU A 561 -15.29 13.96 -16.31
C LEU A 561 -16.77 13.69 -15.95
N GLU A 562 -17.70 14.47 -16.48
CA GLU A 562 -19.14 14.27 -16.26
C GLU A 562 -19.62 12.94 -16.84
N LYS A 563 -19.17 12.56 -18.05
CA LYS A 563 -19.49 11.25 -18.65
C LYS A 563 -18.93 10.09 -17.82
N MET A 564 -17.69 10.21 -17.35
CA MET A 564 -17.03 9.21 -16.50
C MET A 564 -17.74 9.04 -15.17
N ARG A 565 -18.15 10.16 -14.54
CA ARG A 565 -18.94 10.17 -13.32
C ARG A 565 -20.28 9.48 -13.53
N ALA A 566 -21.03 9.84 -14.58
CA ALA A 566 -22.30 9.22 -14.92
C ALA A 566 -22.15 7.71 -15.17
N ALA A 567 -21.13 7.29 -15.91
CA ALA A 567 -20.87 5.87 -16.18
C ALA A 567 -20.64 5.06 -14.90
N ALA A 568 -19.89 5.60 -13.92
CA ALA A 568 -19.66 4.95 -12.64
C ALA A 568 -20.94 4.84 -11.80
N HIS A 569 -21.67 5.95 -11.64
CA HIS A 569 -22.94 6.02 -10.90
C HIS A 569 -23.98 5.06 -11.48
N ASP A 570 -24.21 5.12 -12.79
CA ASP A 570 -25.18 4.26 -13.47
C ASP A 570 -24.86 2.77 -13.27
N ALA A 571 -23.58 2.39 -13.38
CA ALA A 571 -23.17 1.00 -13.24
C ALA A 571 -23.31 0.50 -11.80
N ALA A 572 -22.97 1.33 -10.81
CA ALA A 572 -23.11 0.97 -9.40
C ALA A 572 -24.59 0.88 -8.99
N HIS A 573 -25.43 1.86 -9.36
CA HIS A 573 -26.85 1.87 -9.02
C HIS A 573 -27.61 0.72 -9.70
N LYS A 574 -27.38 0.46 -10.99
CA LYS A 574 -27.98 -0.69 -11.68
C LYS A 574 -27.61 -2.02 -11.02
N MET A 575 -26.38 -2.15 -10.54
CA MET A 575 -25.96 -3.34 -9.81
C MET A 575 -26.62 -3.42 -8.43
N ALA A 576 -26.71 -2.32 -7.68
CA ALA A 576 -27.42 -2.28 -6.42
C ALA A 576 -28.89 -2.73 -6.57
N ASP A 577 -29.58 -2.18 -7.58
CA ASP A 577 -30.97 -2.54 -7.92
C ASP A 577 -31.09 -4.01 -8.31
N GLN A 578 -30.17 -4.53 -9.13
CA GLN A 578 -30.14 -5.93 -9.55
C GLN A 578 -30.06 -6.90 -8.35
N PHE A 579 -29.32 -6.52 -7.31
CA PHE A 579 -29.12 -7.35 -6.11
C PHE A 579 -30.08 -7.00 -4.96
N GLY A 580 -30.94 -5.99 -5.11
CA GLY A 580 -31.89 -5.58 -4.08
C GLY A 580 -31.22 -5.04 -2.82
N VAL A 581 -30.08 -4.36 -2.96
CA VAL A 581 -29.32 -3.78 -1.85
C VAL A 581 -29.31 -2.25 -1.93
N ASN A 582 -28.91 -1.58 -0.85
CA ASN A 582 -28.76 -0.12 -0.85
C ASN A 582 -27.85 0.35 -1.98
N ALA A 583 -28.20 1.47 -2.61
CA ALA A 583 -27.27 2.14 -3.51
C ALA A 583 -26.10 2.75 -2.71
N PRO A 584 -24.90 2.81 -3.30
CA PRO A 584 -23.80 3.56 -2.70
C PRO A 584 -24.13 5.04 -2.50
N ILE A 585 -23.79 5.59 -1.33
CA ILE A 585 -24.05 7.02 -1.08
C ILE A 585 -23.05 7.94 -1.81
N LEU A 586 -21.84 7.46 -2.07
CA LEU A 586 -20.79 8.15 -2.83
C LEU A 586 -20.01 7.12 -3.67
N VAL A 587 -19.60 7.49 -4.88
CA VAL A 587 -19.06 6.55 -5.88
C VAL A 587 -17.66 6.93 -6.39
N THR A 588 -17.39 8.23 -6.52
CA THR A 588 -16.22 8.76 -7.24
C THR A 588 -15.31 9.58 -6.36
N THR A 589 -14.00 9.42 -6.54
CA THR A 589 -12.93 10.09 -5.79
C THR A 589 -11.70 10.28 -6.68
N VAL A 590 -10.69 10.99 -6.21
CA VAL A 590 -9.34 10.90 -6.77
C VAL A 590 -8.37 10.69 -5.62
N LYS A 591 -7.68 9.55 -5.63
CA LYS A 591 -6.57 9.29 -4.71
C LYS A 591 -5.25 9.71 -5.36
N PRO A 592 -4.21 10.04 -4.58
CA PRO A 592 -2.86 10.20 -5.11
C PRO A 592 -2.35 8.78 -5.41
N GLU A 593 -2.37 8.38 -6.69
CA GLU A 593 -1.99 7.03 -7.08
C GLU A 593 -0.47 6.84 -6.99
N GLY A 594 0.02 6.38 -5.83
CA GLY A 594 1.45 6.17 -5.60
C GLY A 594 1.97 4.95 -6.34
N THR A 595 1.73 3.75 -5.79
CA THR A 595 2.40 2.52 -6.24
C THR A 595 1.85 2.02 -7.58
N LEU A 596 0.54 2.05 -7.83
CA LEU A 596 -0.02 1.49 -9.08
C LEU A 596 0.30 2.34 -10.31
N SER A 597 0.53 3.66 -10.18
CA SER A 597 0.92 4.52 -11.31
C SER A 597 2.35 4.24 -11.79
N LEU A 598 3.20 3.67 -10.93
CA LEU A 598 4.56 3.27 -11.28
C LEU A 598 4.60 2.03 -12.17
N LEU A 599 3.57 1.18 -12.14
CA LEU A 599 3.49 -0.02 -12.99
C LEU A 599 3.48 0.35 -14.49
N PRO A 600 2.53 1.20 -14.97
CA PRO A 600 2.56 1.72 -16.32
C PRO A 600 3.45 2.97 -16.48
N THR A 601 3.99 3.52 -15.38
CA THR A 601 4.82 4.73 -15.37
C THR A 601 4.09 5.96 -15.96
N VAL A 602 2.99 6.33 -15.31
CA VAL A 602 2.15 7.49 -15.66
C VAL A 602 2.00 8.45 -14.49
N SER A 603 1.47 9.64 -14.76
CA SER A 603 1.20 10.69 -13.79
C SER A 603 0.23 10.20 -12.70
N SER A 604 0.51 10.52 -11.44
CA SER A 604 -0.23 10.06 -10.27
C SER A 604 -1.51 10.85 -10.02
N GLY A 605 -2.68 10.19 -10.11
CA GLY A 605 -3.96 10.88 -9.92
C GLY A 605 -4.15 12.00 -10.94
N ILE A 606 -4.27 13.23 -10.44
CA ILE A 606 -4.36 14.47 -11.25
C ILE A 606 -3.07 15.30 -11.27
N HIS A 607 -2.00 14.83 -10.62
CA HIS A 607 -0.70 15.50 -10.64
C HIS A 607 -0.08 15.42 -12.04
N TYR A 608 0.85 16.33 -12.31
CA TYR A 608 1.71 16.24 -13.49
C TYR A 608 2.84 15.22 -13.26
N SER A 609 3.33 14.63 -14.34
CA SER A 609 4.57 13.84 -14.34
C SER A 609 5.74 14.68 -13.82
N HIS A 610 6.71 14.05 -13.14
CA HIS A 610 7.79 14.77 -12.45
C HIS A 610 8.65 15.62 -13.40
N ALA A 611 9.20 14.98 -14.44
CA ALA A 611 10.00 15.57 -15.50
C ALA A 611 9.89 14.68 -16.76
N PRO A 612 10.27 15.15 -17.96
CA PRO A 612 10.20 14.32 -19.17
C PRO A 612 11.10 13.08 -19.06
N TYR A 613 12.28 13.28 -18.46
CA TYR A 613 13.28 12.25 -18.17
C TYR A 613 13.76 12.43 -16.73
N TYR A 614 13.78 11.35 -15.95
CA TYR A 614 14.26 11.38 -14.57
C TYR A 614 14.78 10.03 -14.10
N VAL A 615 15.63 10.04 -13.08
CA VAL A 615 15.97 8.86 -12.29
C VAL A 615 14.94 8.72 -11.16
N ARG A 616 14.28 7.56 -11.10
CA ARG A 616 13.47 7.15 -9.96
C ARG A 616 14.30 6.28 -9.05
N ARG A 617 14.42 6.66 -7.77
CA ARG A 617 15.13 5.86 -6.76
C ARG A 617 14.16 5.14 -5.84
N ILE A 618 14.33 3.82 -5.68
CA ILE A 618 13.55 3.01 -4.74
C ILE A 618 14.46 2.47 -3.63
N ARG A 619 14.03 2.66 -2.39
CA ARG A 619 14.70 2.15 -1.18
C ARG A 619 14.22 0.74 -0.88
N ILE A 620 15.16 -0.17 -0.65
CA ILE A 620 14.92 -1.59 -0.40
C ILE A 620 15.87 -2.10 0.69
N SER A 621 15.45 -3.09 1.48
CA SER A 621 16.37 -3.72 2.42
C SER A 621 17.53 -4.40 1.68
N ALA A 622 18.73 -4.27 2.24
CA ALA A 622 19.93 -4.93 1.73
C ALA A 622 19.84 -6.47 1.75
N THR A 623 18.95 -7.04 2.57
CA THR A 623 18.72 -8.49 2.64
C THR A 623 17.63 -8.99 1.69
N ASP A 624 16.92 -8.08 1.00
CA ASP A 624 15.83 -8.45 0.09
C ASP A 624 16.37 -9.21 -1.14
N PRO A 625 15.78 -10.37 -1.52
CA PRO A 625 16.14 -11.09 -2.73
C PRO A 625 16.15 -10.22 -3.99
N LEU A 626 15.24 -9.25 -4.12
CA LEU A 626 15.17 -8.33 -5.26
C LEU A 626 16.37 -7.40 -5.34
N CYS A 627 16.94 -7.00 -4.19
CA CYS A 627 18.17 -6.21 -4.18
C CYS A 627 19.31 -6.98 -4.84
N ARG A 628 19.45 -8.28 -4.51
CA ARG A 628 20.47 -9.16 -5.09
C ARG A 628 20.26 -9.39 -6.59
N VAL A 629 18.99 -9.51 -7.03
CA VAL A 629 18.66 -9.58 -8.45
C VAL A 629 19.10 -8.32 -9.18
N CYS A 630 18.85 -7.13 -8.62
CA CYS A 630 19.29 -5.87 -9.22
C CYS A 630 20.82 -5.80 -9.32
N GLU A 631 21.55 -6.24 -8.29
CA GLU A 631 23.02 -6.32 -8.30
C GLU A 631 23.53 -7.30 -9.36
N GLU A 632 22.93 -8.49 -9.49
CA GLU A 632 23.30 -9.49 -10.51
C GLU A 632 23.03 -8.98 -11.94
N LEU A 633 21.95 -8.22 -12.14
CA LEU A 633 21.65 -7.56 -13.40
C LEU A 633 22.57 -6.36 -13.69
N GLY A 634 23.37 -5.93 -12.72
CA GLY A 634 24.29 -4.79 -12.84
C GLY A 634 23.59 -3.44 -12.76
N TYR A 635 22.43 -3.35 -12.09
CA TYR A 635 21.73 -2.09 -11.89
C TYR A 635 22.51 -1.18 -10.92
N PRO A 636 22.36 0.16 -11.00
CA PRO A 636 22.94 1.06 -10.01
C PRO A 636 22.26 0.87 -8.65
N VAL A 637 23.03 0.40 -7.66
CA VAL A 637 22.58 0.16 -6.27
C VAL A 637 23.56 0.82 -5.30
N TYR A 638 23.05 1.71 -4.46
CA TYR A 638 23.85 2.50 -3.52
C TYR A 638 23.40 2.25 -2.06
N PRO A 639 24.28 2.36 -1.06
CA PRO A 639 23.84 2.40 0.34
C PRO A 639 23.01 3.66 0.60
N GLU A 640 22.06 3.60 1.53
CA GLU A 640 21.33 4.80 1.98
C GLU A 640 22.29 5.84 2.56
N VAL A 641 21.97 7.12 2.37
CA VAL A 641 22.78 8.25 2.88
C VAL A 641 23.03 8.08 4.39
N GLY A 642 24.30 8.17 4.77
CA GLY A 642 24.74 8.02 6.16
C GLY A 642 24.91 6.59 6.65
N GLN A 643 24.73 5.58 5.80
CA GLN A 643 25.05 4.18 6.12
C GLN A 643 26.34 3.72 5.41
N ASP A 644 27.14 2.92 6.11
CA ASP A 644 28.34 2.32 5.55
C ASP A 644 27.99 1.21 4.54
N ALA A 645 28.70 1.14 3.40
CA ALA A 645 28.38 0.22 2.32
C ALA A 645 28.43 -1.27 2.74
N ALA A 646 29.30 -1.64 3.68
CA ALA A 646 29.45 -3.03 4.13
C ALA A 646 28.40 -3.44 5.17
N THR A 647 27.79 -2.47 5.87
CA THR A 647 26.84 -2.74 6.96
C THR A 647 25.46 -2.11 6.75
N CYS A 648 25.22 -1.51 5.58
CA CYS A 648 23.96 -0.87 5.27
C CYS A 648 22.79 -1.85 5.36
N ARG A 649 21.74 -1.42 6.07
CA ARG A 649 20.47 -2.14 6.15
C ARG A 649 19.56 -1.78 4.99
N THR A 650 19.72 -0.58 4.44
CA THR A 650 18.91 -0.05 3.33
C THR A 650 19.82 0.29 2.15
N LYS A 651 19.40 -0.14 0.97
CA LYS A 651 20.00 0.16 -0.32
C LYS A 651 19.01 0.92 -1.21
N VAL A 652 19.53 1.64 -2.19
CA VAL A 652 18.80 2.52 -3.10
C VAL A 652 19.08 2.08 -4.53
N VAL A 653 18.05 1.62 -5.23
CA VAL A 653 18.12 1.18 -6.63
C VAL A 653 17.64 2.30 -7.54
N GLU A 654 18.39 2.59 -8.61
CA GLU A 654 18.04 3.61 -9.59
C GLU A 654 17.37 3.05 -10.85
N PHE A 655 16.34 3.72 -11.33
CA PHE A 655 15.62 3.39 -12.56
C PHE A 655 15.52 4.63 -13.46
N PRO A 656 16.05 4.60 -14.70
CA PRO A 656 15.82 5.66 -15.67
C PRO A 656 14.38 5.61 -16.18
N VAL A 657 13.67 6.73 -16.11
CA VAL A 657 12.27 6.84 -16.47
C VAL A 657 12.07 7.90 -17.55
N LYS A 658 11.22 7.58 -18.53
CA LYS A 658 10.66 8.52 -19.50
C LYS A 658 9.17 8.65 -19.22
N ALA A 659 8.71 9.85 -18.87
CA ALA A 659 7.30 10.14 -18.74
C ALA A 659 6.61 10.21 -20.12
N PRO A 660 5.28 10.06 -20.20
CA PRO A 660 4.52 10.46 -21.38
C PRO A 660 4.85 11.91 -21.78
N ALA A 661 4.88 12.17 -23.09
CA ALA A 661 5.28 13.48 -23.61
C ALA A 661 4.27 14.58 -23.24
N GLY A 662 4.77 15.78 -22.99
CA GLY A 662 3.96 16.96 -22.71
C GLY A 662 4.44 17.73 -21.50
N ARG A 663 3.52 18.49 -20.88
CA ARG A 663 3.80 19.33 -19.72
C ARG A 663 4.05 18.49 -18.47
N VAL A 664 4.99 18.95 -17.66
CA VAL A 664 5.43 18.30 -16.42
C VAL A 664 5.25 19.23 -15.22
N LYS A 665 5.55 18.73 -14.02
CA LYS A 665 5.37 19.44 -12.75
C LYS A 665 6.01 20.84 -12.75
N ALA A 666 7.20 20.98 -13.33
CA ALA A 666 7.91 22.27 -13.40
C ALA A 666 7.17 23.33 -14.24
N ASP A 667 6.29 22.92 -15.17
CA ASP A 667 5.55 23.81 -16.07
C ASP A 667 4.23 24.31 -15.47
N ALA A 668 3.78 23.75 -14.36
CA ALA A 668 2.49 24.07 -13.75
C ALA A 668 2.66 25.08 -12.60
N SER A 669 1.79 26.09 -12.58
CA SER A 669 1.68 27.00 -11.43
C SER A 669 0.92 26.34 -10.27
N ALA A 670 1.03 26.88 -9.06
CA ALA A 670 0.23 26.45 -7.92
C ALA A 670 -1.27 26.68 -8.17
N ILE A 671 -1.62 27.83 -8.77
CA ILE A 671 -3.01 28.17 -9.11
C ILE A 671 -3.57 27.23 -10.17
N GLU A 672 -2.79 26.84 -11.16
CA GLU A 672 -3.23 25.87 -12.16
C GLU A 672 -3.55 24.50 -11.53
N GLN A 673 -2.71 24.03 -10.59
CA GLN A 673 -2.98 22.79 -9.85
C GLN A 673 -4.27 22.90 -9.01
N LEU A 674 -4.53 24.06 -8.39
CA LEU A 674 -5.76 24.33 -7.63
C LEU A 674 -7.01 24.39 -8.54
N GLU A 675 -6.89 24.97 -9.73
CA GLU A 675 -7.99 24.96 -10.70
C GLU A 675 -8.25 23.55 -11.27
N ASN A 676 -7.22 22.69 -11.35
CA ASN A 676 -7.41 21.28 -11.67
C ASN A 676 -8.18 20.57 -10.54
N TYR A 677 -7.81 20.79 -9.28
CA TYR A 677 -8.57 20.29 -8.13
C TYR A 677 -10.04 20.73 -8.20
N ARG A 678 -10.30 22.02 -8.41
CA ARG A 678 -11.66 22.58 -8.48
C ARG A 678 -12.49 21.97 -9.62
N MET A 679 -11.89 21.80 -10.80
CA MET A 679 -12.56 21.15 -11.93
C MET A 679 -12.98 19.71 -11.60
N PHE A 680 -12.09 18.93 -10.98
CA PHE A 680 -12.40 17.57 -10.55
C PHE A 680 -13.47 17.51 -9.46
N MET A 681 -13.34 18.36 -8.44
CA MET A 681 -14.32 18.47 -7.35
C MET A 681 -15.71 18.81 -7.86
N LYS A 682 -15.81 19.60 -8.92
CA LYS A 682 -17.08 20.03 -9.52
C LYS A 682 -17.68 19.00 -10.47
N HIS A 683 -16.88 18.42 -11.35
CA HIS A 683 -17.38 17.65 -12.50
C HIS A 683 -17.29 16.13 -12.33
N TYR A 684 -16.44 15.64 -11.42
CA TYR A 684 -16.22 14.19 -11.27
C TYR A 684 -16.44 13.67 -9.86
N VAL A 685 -15.91 14.32 -8.83
CA VAL A 685 -15.73 13.73 -7.50
C VAL A 685 -16.97 13.88 -6.60
N ASP A 686 -17.41 12.78 -5.99
CA ASP A 686 -18.37 12.75 -4.88
C ASP A 686 -17.71 13.04 -3.53
N HIS A 687 -16.59 12.35 -3.27
CA HIS A 687 -15.82 12.46 -2.04
C HIS A 687 -14.92 13.71 -2.04
N ASN A 688 -13.60 13.54 -1.93
CA ASN A 688 -12.60 14.59 -2.12
C ASN A 688 -11.57 14.16 -3.18
N CYS A 689 -10.91 15.15 -3.78
CA CYS A 689 -9.78 14.94 -4.67
C CYS A 689 -8.49 15.16 -3.87
N SER A 690 -7.80 14.08 -3.50
CA SER A 690 -6.52 14.21 -2.80
C SER A 690 -5.42 14.61 -3.77
N ILE A 691 -4.79 15.75 -3.47
CA ILE A 691 -3.73 16.37 -4.25
C ILE A 691 -2.78 17.12 -3.31
N THR A 692 -1.49 17.04 -3.63
CA THR A 692 -0.46 17.90 -3.04
C THR A 692 -0.09 18.98 -4.04
N ILE A 693 -0.42 20.21 -3.69
CA ILE A 693 -0.11 21.40 -4.50
C ILE A 693 1.34 21.80 -4.22
N HIS A 694 2.15 21.82 -5.27
CA HIS A 694 3.51 22.33 -5.18
C HIS A 694 3.52 23.84 -5.41
N VAL A 695 4.06 24.58 -4.44
CA VAL A 695 3.98 26.05 -4.41
C VAL A 695 5.37 26.66 -4.44
N ARG A 696 5.66 27.52 -5.43
CA ARG A 696 6.92 28.28 -5.45
C ARG A 696 6.84 29.45 -4.47
N ASP A 697 8.00 29.95 -4.06
CA ASP A 697 8.12 31.01 -3.06
C ASP A 697 7.27 32.27 -3.34
N HIS A 698 7.09 32.65 -4.60
CA HIS A 698 6.32 33.83 -5.00
C HIS A 698 4.82 33.56 -5.18
N GLU A 699 4.36 32.30 -5.12
CA GLU A 699 2.97 31.90 -5.38
C GLU A 699 2.13 31.78 -4.09
N TRP A 700 2.75 31.84 -2.90
CA TRP A 700 2.07 31.58 -1.62
C TRP A 700 0.93 32.56 -1.31
N GLU A 701 1.06 33.83 -1.68
CA GLU A 701 0.01 34.83 -1.46
C GLU A 701 -1.21 34.56 -2.36
N ASP A 702 -0.97 34.22 -3.62
CA ASP A 702 -2.03 33.85 -4.57
C ASP A 702 -2.75 32.57 -4.12
N VAL A 703 -2.01 31.59 -3.59
CA VAL A 703 -2.59 30.36 -3.02
C VAL A 703 -3.47 30.68 -1.80
N GLU A 704 -3.03 31.54 -0.88
CA GLU A 704 -3.86 31.98 0.26
C GLU A 704 -5.16 32.64 -0.22
N GLU A 705 -5.05 33.54 -1.20
CA GLU A 705 -6.20 34.24 -1.76
C GLU A 705 -7.17 33.29 -2.47
N TRP A 706 -6.64 32.35 -3.25
CA TRP A 706 -7.44 31.34 -3.93
C TRP A 706 -8.21 30.46 -2.94
N VAL A 707 -7.54 29.94 -1.91
CA VAL A 707 -8.18 29.11 -0.88
C VAL A 707 -9.24 29.90 -0.14
N TRP A 708 -8.98 31.15 0.21
CA TRP A 708 -9.95 32.01 0.87
C TRP A 708 -11.23 32.20 0.04
N ASN A 709 -11.07 32.45 -1.26
CA ASN A 709 -12.18 32.70 -2.19
C ASN A 709 -12.97 31.43 -2.54
N ASN A 710 -12.35 30.26 -2.45
CA ASN A 710 -12.96 28.98 -2.81
C ASN A 710 -13.21 28.06 -1.60
N TRP A 711 -13.05 28.56 -0.36
CA TRP A 711 -13.12 27.76 0.88
C TRP A 711 -14.35 26.85 0.95
N ASP A 712 -15.51 27.37 0.54
CA ASP A 712 -16.80 26.72 0.68
C ASP A 712 -16.93 25.43 -0.15
N ASP A 713 -16.07 25.25 -1.16
CA ASP A 713 -16.02 24.09 -2.05
C ASP A 713 -14.76 23.23 -1.85
N VAL A 714 -13.85 23.64 -0.96
CA VAL A 714 -12.59 22.94 -0.65
C VAL A 714 -12.79 22.07 0.58
N VAL A 715 -12.63 20.76 0.43
CA VAL A 715 -12.74 19.80 1.55
C VAL A 715 -11.41 19.64 2.26
N ALA A 716 -10.36 19.26 1.53
CA ALA A 716 -9.01 19.09 2.06
C ALA A 716 -7.98 19.22 0.94
N LEU A 717 -6.86 19.87 1.22
CA LEU A 717 -5.71 20.00 0.33
C LEU A 717 -4.43 19.84 1.13
N SER A 718 -3.36 19.43 0.45
CA SER A 718 -2.00 19.45 0.97
C SER A 718 -1.14 20.41 0.17
N PHE A 719 -0.17 21.06 0.82
CA PHE A 719 0.78 21.96 0.18
C PHE A 719 2.20 21.53 0.48
N LEU A 720 3.08 21.64 -0.51
CA LEU A 720 4.51 21.43 -0.34
C LEU A 720 5.27 22.55 -1.05
N SER A 721 6.30 23.10 -0.41
CA SER A 721 7.19 24.05 -1.07
C SER A 721 7.86 23.39 -2.26
N TYR A 722 7.87 24.07 -3.39
CA TYR A 722 8.64 23.67 -4.56
C TYR A 722 10.06 24.21 -4.41
N ASP A 723 10.87 23.50 -3.63
CA ASP A 723 12.29 23.85 -3.41
C ASP A 723 13.19 22.93 -4.24
N GLU A 724 14.26 23.49 -4.81
CA GLU A 724 15.37 22.73 -5.40
C GLU A 724 16.34 22.25 -4.30
N ASN A 725 15.83 21.51 -3.31
CA ASN A 725 16.68 20.97 -2.26
C ASN A 725 17.53 19.82 -2.82
N PHE A 726 18.82 20.08 -3.00
CA PHE A 726 19.79 19.08 -3.44
C PHE A 726 20.28 18.28 -2.24
N TYR A 727 19.84 17.03 -2.11
CA TYR A 727 20.43 16.06 -1.21
C TYR A 727 20.76 14.77 -1.96
N GLU A 728 21.75 14.05 -1.46
CA GLU A 728 22.22 12.82 -2.10
C GLU A 728 21.10 11.76 -2.14
N LEU A 729 20.98 11.02 -3.26
CA LEU A 729 19.95 9.98 -3.45
C LEU A 729 18.50 10.48 -3.30
N LEU A 730 18.20 11.65 -3.90
CA LEU A 730 16.84 12.16 -4.10
C LEU A 730 15.92 11.10 -4.73
N PRO A 731 14.67 10.93 -4.23
CA PRO A 731 13.73 9.95 -4.78
C PRO A 731 13.42 10.14 -6.27
N TYR A 732 13.46 11.38 -6.74
CA TYR A 732 13.30 11.78 -8.13
C TYR A 732 14.40 12.77 -8.48
N GLU A 733 15.10 12.55 -9.58
CA GLU A 733 16.13 13.47 -10.08
C GLU A 733 15.95 13.65 -11.58
N ALA A 734 15.71 14.89 -12.02
CA ALA A 734 15.58 15.21 -13.44
C ALA A 734 16.91 15.01 -14.17
N ILE A 735 16.86 14.40 -15.34
CA ILE A 735 18.03 14.18 -16.22
C ILE A 735 17.69 14.61 -17.64
N ASP A 736 18.69 14.76 -18.50
CA ASP A 736 18.46 15.00 -19.92
C ASP A 736 18.19 13.69 -20.69
N GLU A 737 17.77 13.84 -21.96
CA GLU A 737 17.47 12.71 -22.83
C GLU A 737 18.70 11.84 -23.13
N ALA A 738 19.89 12.44 -23.26
CA ALA A 738 21.11 11.72 -23.58
C ALA A 738 21.51 10.78 -22.43
N GLU A 739 21.44 11.27 -21.19
CA GLU A 739 21.68 10.48 -19.99
C GLU A 739 20.62 9.40 -19.82
N TYR A 740 19.34 9.70 -20.07
CA TYR A 740 18.29 8.68 -20.07
C TYR A 740 18.57 7.55 -21.05
N LEU A 741 18.90 7.88 -22.31
CA LEU A 741 19.19 6.89 -23.35
C LEU A 741 20.42 6.05 -23.00
N SER A 742 21.47 6.69 -22.46
CA SER A 742 22.68 6.01 -21.97
C SER A 742 22.35 5.00 -20.86
N ARG A 743 21.65 5.45 -19.81
CA ARG A 743 21.25 4.59 -18.68
C ARG A 743 20.32 3.47 -19.11
N LYS A 744 19.37 3.75 -19.99
CA LYS A 744 18.43 2.76 -20.51
C LYS A 744 19.13 1.70 -21.35
N ALA A 745 20.12 2.08 -22.16
CA ALA A 745 20.91 1.12 -22.93
C ALA A 745 21.79 0.23 -22.04
N ALA A 746 22.29 0.76 -20.92
CA ALA A 746 23.08 0.00 -19.95
C ALA A 746 22.21 -0.94 -19.07
N MET A 747 20.94 -0.59 -18.86
CA MET A 747 20.05 -1.34 -17.97
C MET A 747 19.47 -2.58 -18.64
N LYS A 748 19.87 -3.76 -18.13
CA LYS A 748 19.37 -5.05 -18.62
C LYS A 748 17.87 -5.24 -18.31
N PRO A 749 17.11 -5.99 -19.10
CA PRO A 749 15.72 -6.32 -18.79
C PRO A 749 15.58 -7.02 -17.44
N PHE A 750 14.55 -6.66 -16.67
CA PHE A 750 14.27 -7.29 -15.38
C PHE A 750 13.80 -8.73 -15.60
N ASN A 751 14.44 -9.67 -14.91
CA ASN A 751 14.08 -11.10 -14.98
C ASN A 751 13.53 -11.60 -13.63
N PRO A 752 12.20 -11.74 -13.49
CA PRO A 752 11.58 -12.25 -12.27
C PRO A 752 12.02 -13.67 -11.87
N ALA A 753 12.52 -14.48 -12.82
CA ALA A 753 12.97 -15.84 -12.52
C ALA A 753 14.24 -15.88 -11.66
N LEU A 754 15.08 -14.83 -11.72
CA LEU A 754 16.27 -14.73 -10.89
C LEU A 754 15.93 -14.62 -9.40
N ILE A 755 14.71 -14.19 -9.04
CA ILE A 755 14.27 -14.12 -7.65
C ILE A 755 14.37 -15.49 -6.98
N SER A 756 13.98 -16.57 -7.67
CA SER A 756 14.02 -17.95 -7.15
C SER A 756 15.44 -18.45 -6.82
N LYS A 757 16.49 -17.80 -7.35
CA LYS A 757 17.89 -18.10 -6.99
C LYS A 757 18.20 -17.66 -5.55
N TYR A 758 17.60 -16.55 -5.13
CA TYR A 758 17.85 -15.87 -3.85
C TYR A 758 16.75 -16.08 -2.82
N GLU A 759 15.54 -16.40 -3.27
CA GLU A 759 14.37 -16.67 -2.45
C GLU A 759 13.96 -18.15 -2.61
N ARG A 760 14.30 -18.98 -1.61
CA ARG A 760 13.91 -20.41 -1.54
C ARG A 760 12.79 -20.68 -0.55
N GLU A 761 12.40 -19.65 0.17
CA GLU A 761 11.28 -19.61 1.10
C GLU A 761 10.72 -18.20 1.04
N GLU A 762 9.44 -18.03 1.35
CA GLU A 762 8.83 -16.71 1.44
C GLU A 762 9.66 -15.85 2.40
N THR A 763 10.37 -14.87 1.84
CA THR A 763 11.26 -14.01 2.61
C THR A 763 10.54 -12.70 2.89
N GLU A 764 10.78 -12.14 4.07
CA GLU A 764 10.28 -10.82 4.41
C GLU A 764 10.89 -9.76 3.50
N LEU A 765 10.06 -8.83 3.04
CA LEU A 765 10.49 -7.65 2.31
C LEU A 765 10.20 -6.45 3.19
N ASP A 766 11.26 -5.82 3.70
CA ASP A 766 11.13 -4.51 4.30
C ASP A 766 10.87 -3.50 3.17
N ILE A 767 9.63 -3.02 3.09
CA ILE A 767 9.22 -1.97 2.17
C ILE A 767 9.81 -0.67 2.70
N GLY A 768 11.08 -0.44 2.35
CA GLY A 768 11.83 0.76 2.72
C GLY A 768 11.05 2.06 2.51
N ALA A 769 11.48 3.10 3.24
CA ALA A 769 10.78 4.35 3.55
C ALA A 769 10.26 5.25 2.38
N SER A 770 10.28 4.81 1.13
CA SER A 770 10.03 5.65 -0.04
C SER A 770 8.56 5.83 -0.45
N GLU A 771 7.62 5.02 0.04
CA GLU A 771 6.19 5.13 -0.35
C GLU A 771 5.43 6.23 0.42
N CYS A 772 5.90 6.63 1.61
CA CYS A 772 5.21 7.63 2.44
C CYS A 772 5.54 9.09 2.11
N VAL A 773 6.56 9.38 1.29
CA VAL A 773 6.94 10.77 0.96
C VAL A 773 5.80 11.51 0.23
N ASN A 774 4.89 10.76 -0.39
CA ASN A 774 3.71 11.29 -1.07
C ASN A 774 2.39 11.06 -0.29
N GLY A 775 2.44 10.72 1.00
CA GLY A 775 1.25 10.44 1.81
C GLY A 775 0.52 9.14 1.48
N VAL A 776 1.11 8.26 0.66
CA VAL A 776 0.46 7.01 0.21
C VAL A 776 0.70 5.88 1.21
N CYS A 777 -0.38 5.23 1.61
CA CYS A 777 -0.37 4.07 2.51
C CYS A 777 0.18 2.82 1.77
N PRO A 778 1.31 2.22 2.20
CA PRO A 778 1.98 1.15 1.47
C PRO A 778 1.13 -0.12 1.41
N VAL A 779 1.11 -0.86 0.29
CA VAL A 779 0.14 -1.95 0.13
C VAL A 779 0.46 -3.19 0.97
N ARG A 780 1.73 -3.56 1.13
CA ARG A 780 2.13 -4.82 1.77
C ARG A 780 2.41 -4.62 3.26
#